data_AF-A0A928T308-F1
#
_entry.id   AF-A0A928T308-F1
#
_cell.length_a   1.000
_cell.length_b   1.000
_cell.length_c   1.000
_cell.angle_alpha   90.00
_cell.angle_beta   90.00
_cell.angle_gamma   90.00
#
_symmetry.space_group_name_H-M   'P 1'
#
loop_
_entity.id
_entity.type
_entity.pdbx_description
1 polymer ?
#
loop_
_entity_poly.entity_id
_entity_poly.type
_entity_poly.pdbx_seq_one_letter_code
_entity_poly.pdbx_strand_id
1 'polypeptide(L)'
;MKSRVSAPCTAAALLAFHFILPAPMHAQTTTVWDGGPTGGGTSWLTAENWAGDAQPPNASNSNVLIDNRNNPGTIGTLTISASRTLGLVTFDNINNVLASTLNVDTNGSGSTARTLTLHTGVTLQNTGTTVAFRGNNGALSVVLGADNTFTTSAGSYLQFNSGVVVSGGFGVAMAGLGTVGLNAPNTFTGGVTVQNGSTLRIGAATQSSSASSTVSGGVLASGQAGTGTLAMQNGAALVSGGSGQRTLQNNLTLAGAVTFGAASTYTGALVFNSSSGSGTGETLDTPATITLLADTTVTTNVTTSFFNVMSGAAALTKQGPGILRISATNTYGGGTTVASGTLEFGRTGSLGTGTVTLGSAGGGDASLLNYLGGWTLANDIIVAGGSGGTLTLGYTSTADFSGNFSGGIMLNDALTLRSDAADGFAMRLTGGITGVHDVTKSGSGMVRIENNNAGFSGRTIISAGTLQLGSLNGSTTGAAGSGEIVNNAALRINRSNAFSLTNLISGTGIVTQAGSGSTTLGNSNTYSGGTTVSAGALIVTNTSGSATGTGGLVTAAGTTLGGTGAIAPTGGNSVILGGSVAPGVSGSAGTLTFTPVDGNVTFQNTSSIVFELFGNGSNDKINLAATGTGTLDFSAMAPGSISVVFSGGYTPGAGHGFDLLDWSGVTGLSTSLLNLSTAGFDPSWVWDTSLFTTNGTIAITVIPEPKRAVLLAAGLGWLMSRRHRPGACRAAGSRTSPPCGRR
;
A
#
# COMPACT_ATOMS: atom_id res chain seq x y z
N MET A 1 59.78 23.28 47.50
CA MET A 1 60.79 22.29 47.98
C MET A 1 61.02 21.32 46.83
N LYS A 2 62.28 21.03 46.41
CA LYS A 2 63.00 19.75 46.64
C LYS A 2 62.12 18.49 46.45
N SER A 3 62.48 17.47 45.67
CA SER A 3 63.85 17.02 45.31
C SER A 3 64.04 16.56 43.84
N ARG A 4 65.32 16.55 43.41
CA ARG A 4 65.85 15.77 42.26
C ARG A 4 65.84 14.26 42.58
N VAL A 5 65.96 13.36 41.59
CA VAL A 5 67.18 12.60 41.16
C VAL A 5 66.64 11.44 40.24
N SER A 6 67.26 10.89 39.18
CA SER A 6 68.60 10.92 38.56
C SER A 6 68.56 10.86 37.00
N ALA A 7 69.74 10.77 36.36
CA ALA A 7 70.04 10.16 35.04
C ALA A 7 71.21 9.14 35.27
N PRO A 8 71.73 8.28 34.34
CA PRO A 8 71.78 8.44 32.88
C PRO A 8 71.71 7.15 31.99
N CYS A 9 71.95 7.34 30.68
CA CYS A 9 72.52 6.44 29.65
C CYS A 9 72.55 4.90 29.79
N THR A 10 71.97 4.23 28.78
CA THR A 10 72.54 3.07 28.04
C THR A 10 72.03 3.14 26.59
N ALA A 11 72.91 3.31 25.60
CA ALA A 11 73.65 2.28 24.85
C ALA A 11 72.83 1.64 23.71
N ALA A 12 73.20 1.93 22.47
CA ALA A 12 72.54 1.40 21.27
C ALA A 12 72.96 -0.06 21.01
N ALA A 13 72.00 -0.99 21.01
CA ALA A 13 72.19 -2.38 20.64
C ALA A 13 71.69 -2.63 19.21
N LEU A 14 72.60 -2.63 18.24
CA LEU A 14 72.31 -2.96 16.84
C LEU A 14 72.14 -4.48 16.70
N LEU A 15 70.90 -4.99 16.85
CA LEU A 15 70.61 -6.41 16.71
C LEU A 15 69.95 -6.71 15.35
N ALA A 16 70.69 -7.39 14.47
CA ALA A 16 70.27 -7.62 13.09
C ALA A 16 69.23 -8.76 12.98
N PHE A 17 67.97 -8.40 12.77
CA PHE A 17 66.98 -9.36 12.26
C PHE A 17 67.28 -9.69 10.80
N HIS A 18 67.43 -10.99 10.52
CA HIS A 18 67.73 -11.48 9.18
C HIS A 18 66.52 -11.28 8.26
N PHE A 19 66.67 -10.45 7.23
CA PHE A 19 65.87 -10.61 6.02
C PHE A 19 66.26 -11.95 5.37
N ILE A 20 65.35 -12.91 5.42
CA ILE A 20 65.40 -14.04 4.48
C ILE A 20 65.04 -13.47 3.12
N LEU A 21 66.07 -13.07 2.37
CA LEU A 21 65.94 -12.75 0.96
C LEU A 21 65.31 -13.96 0.25
N PRO A 22 64.31 -13.77 -0.63
CA PRO A 22 63.94 -14.80 -1.59
C PRO A 22 65.20 -15.23 -2.35
N ALA A 23 65.38 -16.55 -2.54
CA ALA A 23 66.46 -17.05 -3.38
C ALA A 23 66.37 -16.38 -4.76
N PRO A 24 67.51 -16.03 -5.41
CA PRO A 24 67.49 -15.31 -6.68
C PRO A 24 66.66 -16.10 -7.69
N MET A 25 65.57 -15.48 -8.16
CA MET A 25 64.78 -16.05 -9.25
C MET A 25 65.72 -16.26 -10.43
N HIS A 26 65.73 -17.48 -10.98
CA HIS A 26 66.39 -17.74 -12.25
C HIS A 26 65.89 -16.72 -13.27
N ALA A 27 66.80 -16.03 -13.96
CA ALA A 27 66.46 -15.01 -14.94
C ALA A 27 65.70 -15.68 -16.09
N GLN A 28 64.36 -15.65 -16.03
CA GLN A 28 63.52 -16.24 -17.05
C GLN A 28 63.62 -15.38 -18.31
N THR A 29 64.29 -15.94 -19.32
CA THR A 29 64.41 -15.37 -20.66
C THR A 29 63.02 -15.06 -21.21
N THR A 30 62.68 -13.78 -21.25
CA THR A 30 61.47 -13.29 -21.90
C THR A 30 61.68 -13.47 -23.39
N THR A 31 60.83 -14.26 -24.05
CA THR A 31 60.81 -14.29 -25.52
C THR A 31 59.78 -13.26 -25.99
N VAL A 32 60.26 -12.37 -26.86
CA VAL A 32 59.45 -11.34 -27.50
C VAL A 32 59.11 -11.86 -28.88
N TRP A 33 57.82 -11.95 -29.19
CA TRP A 33 57.35 -12.24 -30.54
C TRP A 33 56.91 -10.92 -31.17
N ASP A 34 57.60 -10.49 -32.22
CA ASP A 34 57.37 -9.22 -32.93
C ASP A 34 56.38 -9.31 -34.11
N GLY A 35 55.81 -10.50 -34.32
CA GLY A 35 54.87 -10.81 -35.40
C GLY A 35 55.52 -11.26 -36.72
N GLY A 36 56.80 -10.94 -36.95
CA GLY A 36 57.53 -11.23 -38.17
C GLY A 36 57.06 -10.45 -39.42
N PRO A 37 57.89 -10.41 -40.49
CA PRO A 37 57.59 -9.61 -41.69
C PRO A 37 56.52 -10.22 -42.63
N THR A 38 56.11 -11.47 -42.40
CA THR A 38 55.15 -12.21 -43.26
C THR A 38 53.90 -12.63 -42.49
N GLY A 39 52.94 -11.71 -42.35
CA GLY A 39 51.67 -11.97 -41.66
C GLY A 39 50.86 -13.08 -42.35
N GLY A 40 50.52 -14.13 -41.60
CA GLY A 40 49.74 -15.26 -42.12
C GLY A 40 49.53 -16.46 -41.16
N GLY A 41 50.29 -16.55 -40.05
CA GLY A 41 50.17 -17.66 -39.10
C GLY A 41 48.95 -17.56 -38.16
N THR A 42 48.12 -18.61 -38.10
CA THR A 42 46.86 -18.63 -37.33
C THR A 42 46.79 -19.71 -36.23
N SER A 43 47.93 -20.26 -35.79
CA SER A 43 47.97 -21.29 -34.72
C SER A 43 49.35 -21.42 -34.08
N TRP A 44 49.41 -21.65 -32.76
CA TRP A 44 50.61 -22.17 -32.08
C TRP A 44 50.67 -23.70 -32.15
N LEU A 45 50.73 -24.23 -33.37
CA LEU A 45 51.19 -25.59 -33.61
C LEU A 45 52.72 -25.58 -33.74
N THR A 46 53.37 -26.64 -33.28
CA THR A 46 54.82 -26.80 -33.44
C THR A 46 55.16 -27.07 -34.91
N ALA A 47 56.12 -26.31 -35.43
CA ALA A 47 56.51 -26.19 -36.84
C ALA A 47 55.51 -25.40 -37.73
N GLU A 48 55.89 -24.17 -38.06
CA GLU A 48 56.23 -23.74 -39.44
C GLU A 48 56.55 -22.24 -39.52
N ASN A 49 55.85 -21.38 -38.75
CA ASN A 49 56.00 -19.91 -38.78
C ASN A 49 57.10 -19.34 -37.83
N TRP A 50 58.28 -19.96 -37.77
CA TRP A 50 59.43 -19.49 -36.95
C TRP A 50 60.60 -19.00 -37.82
N ALA A 51 60.30 -18.12 -38.78
CA ALA A 51 61.27 -17.57 -39.73
C ALA A 51 61.88 -16.25 -39.22
N GLY A 52 62.93 -16.36 -38.39
CA GLY A 52 63.76 -15.23 -37.94
C GLY A 52 63.71 -14.93 -36.44
N ASP A 53 62.73 -15.49 -35.73
CA ASP A 53 62.53 -15.29 -34.29
C ASP A 53 63.05 -16.49 -33.46
N ALA A 54 63.32 -16.27 -32.17
CA ALA A 54 63.90 -17.27 -31.27
C ALA A 54 62.81 -18.05 -30.51
N GLN A 55 62.68 -19.35 -30.80
CA GLN A 55 61.76 -20.28 -30.11
C GLN A 55 61.71 -20.02 -28.60
N PRO A 56 60.52 -19.87 -27.96
CA PRO A 56 60.42 -19.84 -26.51
C PRO A 56 61.08 -21.11 -25.97
N PRO A 57 62.10 -21.00 -25.10
CA PRO A 57 62.86 -22.15 -24.66
C PRO A 57 61.91 -23.20 -24.06
N ASN A 58 62.22 -24.47 -24.30
CA ASN A 58 61.32 -25.58 -23.95
C ASN A 58 61.08 -25.76 -22.43
N ALA A 59 61.72 -24.92 -21.60
CA ALA A 59 61.46 -24.78 -20.19
C ALA A 59 60.01 -24.32 -19.91
N SER A 60 59.31 -25.12 -19.12
CA SER A 60 58.08 -24.73 -18.44
C SER A 60 58.25 -23.39 -17.71
N ASN A 61 57.18 -22.60 -17.71
CA ASN A 61 57.06 -21.28 -17.07
C ASN A 61 57.73 -20.12 -17.84
N SER A 62 58.17 -20.30 -19.09
CA SER A 62 58.73 -19.19 -19.89
C SER A 62 57.71 -18.06 -20.10
N ASN A 63 58.17 -16.80 -19.99
CA ASN A 63 57.37 -15.60 -20.21
C ASN A 63 57.32 -15.24 -21.70
N VAL A 64 56.14 -14.86 -22.19
CA VAL A 64 55.87 -14.55 -23.60
C VAL A 64 55.36 -13.11 -23.70
N LEU A 65 56.13 -12.25 -24.37
CA LEU A 65 55.69 -10.91 -24.78
C LEU A 65 55.19 -10.97 -26.23
N ILE A 66 53.92 -10.65 -26.43
CA ILE A 66 53.33 -10.38 -27.74
C ILE A 66 53.38 -8.85 -27.92
N ASP A 67 54.39 -8.38 -28.65
CA ASP A 67 54.60 -6.96 -28.95
C ASP A 67 54.20 -6.73 -30.41
N ASN A 68 53.21 -5.86 -30.64
CA ASN A 68 52.88 -5.44 -32.01
C ASN A 68 52.84 -3.91 -32.17
N ARG A 69 53.78 -3.21 -31.53
CA ARG A 69 53.94 -1.75 -31.68
C ARG A 69 54.41 -1.33 -33.09
N ASN A 70 54.90 -2.27 -33.90
CA ASN A 70 55.53 -2.00 -35.20
C ASN A 70 54.72 -2.44 -36.45
N ASN A 71 53.73 -3.34 -36.36
CA ASN A 71 53.07 -3.91 -37.55
C ASN A 71 51.57 -4.25 -37.32
N PRO A 72 50.67 -3.25 -37.23
CA PRO A 72 49.36 -3.32 -36.56
C PRO A 72 48.24 -4.13 -37.28
N GLY A 73 48.59 -5.24 -37.93
CA GLY A 73 47.63 -6.18 -38.54
C GLY A 73 46.87 -7.03 -37.52
N THR A 74 45.68 -7.48 -37.92
CA THR A 74 44.82 -8.36 -37.12
C THR A 74 45.46 -9.74 -36.92
N ILE A 75 45.74 -10.11 -35.67
CA ILE A 75 46.12 -11.49 -35.31
C ILE A 75 44.94 -12.40 -35.66
N GLY A 76 45.10 -13.42 -36.51
CA GLY A 76 43.95 -14.17 -37.04
C GLY A 76 43.27 -15.12 -36.04
N THR A 77 44.05 -15.96 -35.37
CA THR A 77 43.59 -16.85 -34.28
C THR A 77 44.78 -17.16 -33.38
N LEU A 78 44.61 -16.90 -32.08
CA LEU A 78 45.61 -17.15 -31.05
C LEU A 78 45.13 -18.27 -30.14
N THR A 79 45.40 -19.50 -30.56
CA THR A 79 45.13 -20.71 -29.77
C THR A 79 46.42 -21.15 -29.07
N ILE A 80 46.41 -21.24 -27.74
CA ILE A 80 47.53 -21.73 -26.93
C ILE A 80 47.20 -23.16 -26.46
N SER A 81 47.34 -24.14 -27.36
CA SER A 81 46.90 -25.53 -27.16
C SER A 81 48.06 -26.51 -26.97
N ALA A 82 48.52 -26.69 -25.72
CA ALA A 82 49.40 -27.78 -25.30
C ALA A 82 49.43 -27.94 -23.78
N SER A 83 49.87 -29.08 -23.28
CA SER A 83 50.26 -29.28 -21.86
C SER A 83 51.57 -28.56 -21.53
N ARG A 84 51.61 -27.23 -21.71
CA ARG A 84 52.77 -26.36 -21.42
C ARG A 84 52.40 -25.33 -20.37
N THR A 85 53.13 -25.32 -19.25
CA THR A 85 53.10 -24.19 -18.33
C THR A 85 53.78 -23.01 -19.02
N LEU A 86 53.03 -21.92 -19.22
CA LEU A 86 53.58 -20.62 -19.60
C LEU A 86 53.64 -19.77 -18.32
N GLY A 87 54.60 -18.85 -18.27
CA GLY A 87 54.68 -17.85 -17.21
C GLY A 87 53.71 -16.70 -17.46
N LEU A 88 54.23 -15.49 -17.32
CA LEU A 88 53.57 -14.26 -17.73
C LEU A 88 53.34 -14.25 -19.25
N VAL A 89 52.09 -14.14 -19.68
CA VAL A 89 51.75 -13.69 -21.04
C VAL A 89 51.42 -12.20 -20.98
N THR A 90 52.12 -11.40 -21.77
CA THR A 90 51.92 -9.96 -21.92
C THR A 90 51.52 -9.63 -23.35
N PHE A 91 50.57 -8.71 -23.51
CA PHE A 91 50.29 -8.03 -24.77
C PHE A 91 50.69 -6.55 -24.64
N ASP A 92 51.54 -6.05 -25.55
CA ASP A 92 51.93 -4.64 -25.66
C ASP A 92 51.67 -4.15 -27.10
N ASN A 93 50.78 -3.17 -27.26
CA ASN A 93 50.38 -2.62 -28.56
C ASN A 93 49.55 -1.34 -28.34
N ILE A 94 49.64 -0.43 -29.32
CA ILE A 94 48.91 0.83 -29.38
C ILE A 94 47.48 0.64 -29.96
N ASN A 95 47.25 -0.38 -30.80
CA ASN A 95 46.02 -0.55 -31.58
C ASN A 95 45.47 -2.01 -31.56
N ASN A 96 45.30 -2.62 -30.38
CA ASN A 96 44.93 -4.04 -30.27
C ASN A 96 43.53 -4.41 -30.82
N VAL A 97 43.48 -4.92 -32.05
CA VAL A 97 42.40 -5.80 -32.52
C VAL A 97 42.79 -7.23 -32.16
N LEU A 98 42.00 -7.91 -31.30
CA LEU A 98 42.22 -9.33 -31.04
C LEU A 98 41.80 -10.17 -32.23
N ALA A 99 42.32 -11.39 -32.27
CA ALA A 99 41.75 -12.46 -33.06
C ALA A 99 40.25 -12.67 -32.79
N SER A 100 39.53 -13.04 -33.85
CA SER A 100 38.15 -13.56 -33.75
C SER A 100 38.04 -14.78 -32.82
N THR A 101 39.17 -15.45 -32.56
CA THR A 101 39.33 -16.48 -31.53
C THR A 101 40.66 -16.31 -30.78
N LEU A 102 40.60 -15.86 -29.53
CA LEU A 102 41.66 -16.05 -28.53
C LEU A 102 41.27 -17.23 -27.64
N ASN A 103 41.92 -18.39 -27.82
CA ASN A 103 41.60 -19.62 -27.10
C ASN A 103 42.78 -20.08 -26.24
N VAL A 104 42.75 -19.69 -24.96
CA VAL A 104 43.67 -20.22 -23.94
C VAL A 104 43.05 -21.50 -23.38
N ASP A 105 43.18 -22.60 -24.14
CA ASP A 105 42.65 -23.91 -23.77
C ASP A 105 43.77 -24.93 -23.57
N THR A 106 43.92 -25.39 -22.33
CA THR A 106 44.88 -26.43 -21.95
C THR A 106 44.17 -27.55 -21.20
N ASN A 107 43.54 -28.45 -21.95
CA ASN A 107 42.94 -29.71 -21.47
C ASN A 107 43.98 -30.74 -20.93
N GLY A 108 45.11 -30.28 -20.38
CA GLY A 108 46.07 -31.09 -19.65
C GLY A 108 45.74 -31.13 -18.16
N SER A 109 46.03 -32.23 -17.48
CA SER A 109 45.71 -32.48 -16.06
C SER A 109 46.70 -31.83 -15.08
N GLY A 110 47.20 -30.62 -15.39
CA GLY A 110 48.28 -29.95 -14.66
C GLY A 110 47.81 -28.81 -13.77
N SER A 111 47.88 -28.99 -12.45
CA SER A 111 47.34 -28.08 -11.41
C SER A 111 48.06 -26.73 -11.20
N THR A 112 48.78 -26.22 -12.21
CA THR A 112 49.51 -24.94 -12.10
C THR A 112 48.59 -23.75 -12.37
N ALA A 113 48.58 -22.77 -11.46
CA ALA A 113 47.98 -21.45 -11.74
C ALA A 113 48.77 -20.70 -12.82
N ARG A 114 48.09 -19.87 -13.62
CA ARG A 114 48.65 -19.19 -14.81
C ARG A 114 48.18 -17.74 -14.83
N THR A 115 49.00 -16.81 -15.32
CA THR A 115 48.70 -15.36 -15.28
C THR A 115 48.86 -14.70 -16.64
N LEU A 116 47.74 -14.19 -17.17
CA LEU A 116 47.70 -13.24 -18.28
C LEU A 116 47.70 -11.82 -17.69
N THR A 117 48.64 -10.95 -18.09
CA THR A 117 48.63 -9.53 -17.65
C THR A 117 48.37 -8.61 -18.83
N LEU A 118 47.27 -7.87 -18.74
CA LEU A 118 46.95 -6.81 -19.67
C LEU A 118 47.62 -5.54 -19.18
N HIS A 119 48.44 -4.89 -20.01
CA HIS A 119 49.12 -3.66 -19.64
C HIS A 119 48.20 -2.43 -19.75
N THR A 120 48.70 -1.25 -19.41
CA THR A 120 47.93 0.00 -19.48
C THR A 120 47.40 0.26 -20.89
N GLY A 121 46.13 0.62 -21.02
CA GLY A 121 45.48 0.97 -22.28
C GLY A 121 45.14 -0.22 -23.20
N VAL A 122 45.37 -1.45 -22.76
CA VAL A 122 45.09 -2.64 -23.58
C VAL A 122 43.58 -2.75 -23.86
N THR A 123 43.23 -2.77 -25.14
CA THR A 123 41.88 -3.07 -25.61
C THR A 123 41.78 -4.54 -26.02
N LEU A 124 40.76 -5.25 -25.53
CA LEU A 124 40.38 -6.59 -25.97
C LEU A 124 39.12 -6.49 -26.85
N GLN A 125 39.27 -6.56 -28.17
CA GLN A 125 38.14 -6.41 -29.10
C GLN A 125 37.67 -7.75 -29.67
N ASN A 126 36.42 -8.15 -29.43
CA ASN A 126 35.78 -9.28 -30.11
C ASN A 126 34.73 -8.79 -31.12
N THR A 127 35.01 -9.00 -32.41
CA THR A 127 34.10 -8.73 -33.54
C THR A 127 33.44 -9.99 -34.12
N GLY A 128 33.79 -11.18 -33.60
CA GLY A 128 33.35 -12.48 -34.08
C GLY A 128 32.21 -13.08 -33.25
N THR A 129 32.31 -14.37 -32.93
CA THR A 129 31.30 -15.11 -32.14
C THR A 129 31.67 -15.10 -30.65
N THR A 130 31.96 -16.26 -30.05
CA THR A 130 32.23 -16.41 -28.61
C THR A 130 33.71 -16.66 -28.36
N VAL A 131 34.42 -15.62 -27.92
CA VAL A 131 35.76 -15.74 -27.33
C VAL A 131 35.58 -16.13 -25.86
N ALA A 132 36.27 -17.18 -25.40
CA ALA A 132 36.09 -17.70 -24.04
C ALA A 132 37.41 -18.09 -23.38
N PHE A 133 37.82 -17.33 -22.35
CA PHE A 133 38.88 -17.71 -21.43
C PHE A 133 38.42 -18.88 -20.56
N ARG A 134 39.27 -19.90 -20.39
CA ARG A 134 38.96 -21.13 -19.64
C ARG A 134 40.05 -21.40 -18.60
N GLY A 135 39.64 -21.94 -17.46
CA GLY A 135 40.51 -22.31 -16.34
C GLY A 135 40.25 -23.74 -15.87
N ASN A 136 39.93 -24.64 -16.81
CA ASN A 136 39.78 -26.06 -16.50
C ASN A 136 41.15 -26.62 -16.09
N ASN A 137 41.20 -27.34 -14.97
CA ASN A 137 42.40 -27.96 -14.39
C ASN A 137 43.46 -27.03 -13.77
N GLY A 138 43.31 -25.71 -13.85
CA GLY A 138 44.23 -24.76 -13.21
C GLY A 138 43.71 -23.32 -13.25
N ALA A 139 43.88 -22.58 -12.15
CA ALA A 139 43.35 -21.22 -12.03
C ALA A 139 44.03 -20.27 -13.03
N LEU A 140 43.25 -19.75 -13.98
CA LEU A 140 43.70 -18.69 -14.88
C LEU A 140 43.39 -17.33 -14.21
N SER A 141 44.44 -16.61 -13.82
CA SER A 141 44.33 -15.21 -13.42
C SER A 141 44.48 -14.30 -14.64
N VAL A 142 43.65 -13.27 -14.72
CA VAL A 142 43.79 -12.16 -15.66
C VAL A 142 44.02 -10.88 -14.85
N VAL A 143 45.23 -10.34 -14.90
CA VAL A 143 45.63 -9.13 -14.16
C VAL A 143 45.43 -7.91 -15.06
N LEU A 144 44.72 -6.90 -14.54
CA LEU A 144 44.44 -5.64 -15.22
C LEU A 144 45.48 -4.57 -14.86
N GLY A 145 46.06 -3.94 -15.88
CA GLY A 145 46.69 -2.61 -15.82
C GLY A 145 45.65 -1.49 -15.97
N ALA A 146 46.10 -0.23 -16.00
CA ALA A 146 45.20 0.92 -16.14
C ALA A 146 44.44 0.92 -17.48
N ASP A 147 43.32 1.64 -17.55
CA ASP A 147 42.62 2.01 -18.80
C ASP A 147 42.27 0.85 -19.75
N ASN A 148 42.08 -0.36 -19.20
CA ASN A 148 41.73 -1.56 -19.96
C ASN A 148 40.30 -1.50 -20.49
N THR A 149 40.09 -1.88 -21.76
CA THR A 149 38.77 -1.80 -22.43
C THR A 149 38.41 -3.10 -23.14
N PHE A 150 37.27 -3.70 -22.83
CA PHE A 150 36.75 -4.91 -23.47
C PHE A 150 35.62 -4.53 -24.45
N THR A 151 35.93 -4.51 -25.75
CA THR A 151 35.00 -4.10 -26.81
C THR A 151 34.36 -5.32 -27.47
N THR A 152 33.05 -5.30 -27.70
CA THR A 152 32.30 -6.42 -28.29
C THR A 152 31.29 -5.96 -29.35
N SER A 153 31.21 -6.64 -30.49
CA SER A 153 30.21 -6.35 -31.53
C SER A 153 28.84 -6.97 -31.22
N ALA A 154 27.79 -6.53 -31.91
CA ALA A 154 26.42 -7.06 -31.71
C ALA A 154 26.37 -8.58 -31.92
N GLY A 155 25.87 -9.31 -30.91
CA GLY A 155 25.86 -10.77 -30.90
C GLY A 155 27.19 -11.45 -30.56
N SER A 156 28.30 -10.72 -30.52
CA SER A 156 29.61 -11.21 -30.06
C SER A 156 29.64 -11.37 -28.53
N TYR A 157 30.40 -12.36 -28.08
CA TYR A 157 30.47 -12.73 -26.67
C TYR A 157 31.93 -12.86 -26.19
N LEU A 158 32.32 -12.17 -25.12
CA LEU A 158 33.64 -12.29 -24.47
C LEU A 158 33.49 -12.89 -23.06
N GLN A 159 33.84 -14.16 -22.87
CA GLN A 159 33.54 -14.90 -21.64
C GLN A 159 34.79 -15.20 -20.80
N PHE A 160 34.76 -14.80 -19.53
CA PHE A 160 35.65 -15.29 -18.49
C PHE A 160 34.88 -16.39 -17.73
N ASN A 161 35.24 -17.66 -17.95
CA ASN A 161 34.55 -18.80 -17.34
C ASN A 161 34.77 -18.89 -15.82
N SER A 162 34.01 -19.74 -15.14
CA SER A 162 34.01 -19.86 -13.67
C SER A 162 35.32 -20.38 -13.05
N GLY A 163 36.30 -20.79 -13.85
CA GLY A 163 37.67 -21.09 -13.42
C GLY A 163 38.69 -19.96 -13.71
N VAL A 164 38.21 -18.79 -14.13
CA VAL A 164 39.02 -17.63 -14.50
C VAL A 164 38.72 -16.48 -13.53
N VAL A 165 39.76 -15.92 -12.90
CA VAL A 165 39.65 -14.81 -11.94
C VAL A 165 40.31 -13.58 -12.54
N VAL A 166 39.56 -12.50 -12.68
CA VAL A 166 40.10 -11.18 -13.06
C VAL A 166 40.54 -10.46 -11.78
N SER A 167 41.72 -9.84 -11.79
CA SER A 167 42.40 -9.26 -10.63
C SER A 167 43.23 -8.02 -10.98
N GLY A 168 43.79 -7.33 -9.99
CA GLY A 168 44.68 -6.17 -10.19
C GLY A 168 44.18 -4.87 -9.57
N GLY A 169 45.04 -3.85 -9.53
CA GLY A 169 44.72 -2.55 -8.91
C GLY A 169 43.70 -1.71 -9.68
N PHE A 170 43.48 -2.04 -10.95
CA PHE A 170 42.77 -1.20 -11.92
C PHE A 170 41.39 -1.76 -12.28
N GLY A 171 40.66 -1.05 -13.13
CA GLY A 171 39.31 -1.38 -13.57
C GLY A 171 39.25 -1.76 -15.04
N VAL A 172 38.04 -2.00 -15.54
CA VAL A 172 37.78 -2.30 -16.95
C VAL A 172 36.56 -1.56 -17.48
N ALA A 173 36.72 -0.92 -18.65
CA ALA A 173 35.59 -0.44 -19.45
C ALA A 173 35.06 -1.57 -20.35
N MET A 174 33.75 -1.66 -20.53
CA MET A 174 33.09 -2.61 -21.43
C MET A 174 32.34 -1.80 -22.48
N ALA A 175 32.63 -2.06 -23.76
CA ALA A 175 32.23 -1.21 -24.89
C ALA A 175 31.61 -2.02 -26.05
N GLY A 176 30.88 -1.32 -26.92
CA GLY A 176 30.19 -1.91 -28.08
C GLY A 176 28.86 -2.60 -27.72
N LEU A 177 28.28 -3.32 -28.68
CA LEU A 177 26.90 -3.83 -28.64
C LEU A 177 26.80 -5.33 -28.25
N GLY A 178 27.91 -5.95 -27.84
CA GLY A 178 27.95 -7.36 -27.45
C GLY A 178 27.82 -7.59 -25.95
N THR A 179 28.24 -8.78 -25.50
CA THR A 179 28.22 -9.15 -24.09
C THR A 179 29.61 -9.56 -23.57
N VAL A 180 29.98 -9.01 -22.42
CA VAL A 180 31.11 -9.48 -21.60
C VAL A 180 30.58 -10.33 -20.45
N GLY A 181 31.16 -11.52 -20.21
CA GLY A 181 30.75 -12.44 -19.15
C GLY A 181 31.78 -12.60 -18.05
N LEU A 182 31.42 -12.28 -16.81
CA LEU A 182 32.23 -12.52 -15.61
C LEU A 182 31.58 -13.65 -14.77
N ASN A 183 31.98 -14.90 -15.01
CA ASN A 183 31.28 -16.06 -14.44
C ASN A 183 31.75 -16.47 -13.03
N ALA A 184 32.84 -15.90 -12.53
CA ALA A 184 33.44 -16.17 -11.21
C ALA A 184 33.52 -14.89 -10.35
N PRO A 185 33.79 -15.01 -9.03
CA PRO A 185 34.24 -13.88 -8.21
C PRO A 185 35.60 -13.36 -8.69
N ASN A 186 35.74 -12.04 -8.75
CA ASN A 186 36.89 -11.31 -9.23
C ASN A 186 37.42 -10.38 -8.13
N THR A 187 38.70 -10.05 -8.16
CA THR A 187 39.40 -9.31 -7.09
C THR A 187 39.96 -7.95 -7.55
N PHE A 188 39.65 -7.51 -8.77
CA PHE A 188 40.15 -6.22 -9.28
C PHE A 188 39.45 -5.02 -8.62
N THR A 189 40.23 -4.00 -8.25
CA THR A 189 39.78 -2.91 -7.36
C THR A 189 39.29 -1.65 -8.08
N GLY A 190 39.69 -1.42 -9.34
CA GLY A 190 39.30 -0.19 -10.06
C GLY A 190 37.87 -0.19 -10.63
N GLY A 191 37.10 -1.27 -10.43
CA GLY A 191 35.70 -1.34 -10.82
C GLY A 191 35.44 -1.65 -12.29
N VAL A 192 34.16 -1.61 -12.69
CA VAL A 192 33.69 -1.88 -14.05
C VAL A 192 32.88 -0.70 -14.56
N THR A 193 33.16 -0.23 -15.78
CA THR A 193 32.30 0.74 -16.48
C THR A 193 31.66 0.08 -17.68
N VAL A 194 30.34 -0.15 -17.63
CA VAL A 194 29.55 -0.65 -18.76
C VAL A 194 29.05 0.55 -19.57
N GLN A 195 29.48 0.65 -20.81
CA GLN A 195 29.17 1.76 -21.72
C GLN A 195 27.86 1.52 -22.52
N ASN A 196 27.53 2.48 -23.38
CA ASN A 196 26.31 2.46 -24.20
C ASN A 196 26.21 1.21 -25.10
N GLY A 197 25.09 0.49 -24.99
CA GLY A 197 24.78 -0.73 -25.72
C GLY A 197 25.48 -1.99 -25.19
N SER A 198 26.40 -1.86 -24.25
CA SER A 198 27.20 -2.98 -23.73
C SER A 198 26.44 -3.77 -22.68
N THR A 199 26.54 -5.10 -22.76
CA THR A 199 25.96 -6.00 -21.76
C THR A 199 27.04 -6.64 -20.89
N LEU A 200 26.88 -6.55 -19.57
CA LEU A 200 27.62 -7.38 -18.61
C LEU A 200 26.73 -8.55 -18.15
N ARG A 201 27.22 -9.79 -18.29
CA ARG A 201 26.59 -10.99 -17.73
C ARG A 201 27.40 -11.52 -16.55
N ILE A 202 26.75 -11.75 -15.40
CA ILE A 202 27.42 -12.18 -14.16
C ILE A 202 27.02 -13.61 -13.72
N GLY A 203 28.01 -14.44 -13.42
CA GLY A 203 27.82 -15.86 -13.11
C GLY A 203 27.60 -16.75 -14.34
N ALA A 204 27.54 -18.07 -14.14
CA ALA A 204 27.38 -19.06 -15.20
C ALA A 204 25.92 -19.54 -15.37
N ALA A 205 25.60 -20.09 -16.55
CA ALA A 205 24.29 -20.65 -16.91
C ALA A 205 23.80 -21.74 -15.94
N THR A 206 24.74 -22.48 -15.32
CA THR A 206 24.48 -23.58 -14.39
C THR A 206 24.42 -23.15 -12.92
N GLN A 207 24.68 -21.88 -12.58
CA GLN A 207 24.67 -21.40 -11.19
C GLN A 207 23.24 -21.08 -10.73
N SER A 208 22.62 -22.01 -10.01
CA SER A 208 21.25 -21.86 -9.46
C SER A 208 21.19 -21.10 -8.12
N SER A 209 22.29 -21.04 -7.37
CA SER A 209 22.36 -20.39 -6.05
C SER A 209 22.75 -18.91 -6.12
N SER A 210 22.51 -18.18 -5.02
CA SER A 210 22.98 -16.80 -4.83
C SER A 210 24.50 -16.71 -5.01
N ALA A 211 24.95 -15.97 -6.02
CA ALA A 211 26.36 -15.66 -6.16
C ALA A 211 26.76 -14.71 -5.02
N SER A 212 27.43 -15.23 -4.00
CA SER A 212 27.94 -14.42 -2.91
C SER A 212 29.19 -13.68 -3.36
N SER A 213 29.19 -12.38 -3.09
CA SER A 213 30.42 -11.62 -2.92
C SER A 213 31.10 -12.06 -1.60
N THR A 214 32.43 -11.98 -1.53
CA THR A 214 33.23 -12.39 -0.36
C THR A 214 33.59 -11.16 0.47
N VAL A 215 33.13 -11.12 1.72
CA VAL A 215 33.53 -10.09 2.69
C VAL A 215 34.71 -10.62 3.53
N SER A 216 35.64 -9.75 3.90
CA SER A 216 36.67 -10.03 4.90
C SER A 216 37.06 -8.75 5.62
N GLY A 217 36.98 -8.74 6.96
CA GLY A 217 37.31 -7.55 7.78
C GLY A 217 36.53 -6.29 7.37
N GLY A 218 35.23 -6.43 7.11
CA GLY A 218 34.35 -5.33 6.69
C GLY A 218 34.46 -4.93 5.21
N VAL A 219 35.48 -5.39 4.49
CA VAL A 219 35.80 -5.02 3.10
C VAL A 219 35.37 -6.10 2.12
N LEU A 220 34.92 -5.69 0.93
CA LEU A 220 34.66 -6.58 -0.21
C LEU A 220 35.98 -7.13 -0.77
N ALA A 221 36.29 -8.39 -0.46
CA ALA A 221 37.53 -9.07 -0.85
C ALA A 221 37.45 -9.70 -2.26
N SER A 222 36.26 -10.15 -2.69
CA SER A 222 36.01 -10.54 -4.09
C SER A 222 34.53 -10.41 -4.46
N GLY A 223 34.23 -10.08 -5.71
CA GLY A 223 32.85 -9.92 -6.21
C GLY A 223 32.76 -10.16 -7.72
N GLN A 224 31.58 -10.48 -8.25
CA GLN A 224 31.47 -10.84 -9.69
C GLN A 224 31.87 -9.68 -10.63
N ALA A 225 31.68 -8.43 -10.21
CA ALA A 225 32.13 -7.23 -10.92
C ALA A 225 33.44 -6.63 -10.34
N GLY A 226 34.30 -7.47 -9.74
CA GLY A 226 35.43 -6.99 -8.95
C GLY A 226 34.97 -6.44 -7.60
N THR A 227 35.80 -5.60 -6.97
CA THR A 227 35.52 -5.01 -5.65
C THR A 227 35.25 -3.50 -5.69
N GLY A 228 35.63 -2.83 -6.78
CA GLY A 228 35.37 -1.41 -7.02
C GLY A 228 33.92 -1.09 -7.43
N THR A 229 33.69 0.15 -7.85
CA THR A 229 32.39 0.64 -8.33
C THR A 229 31.98 -0.05 -9.64
N LEU A 230 30.72 -0.47 -9.73
CA LEU A 230 30.05 -0.80 -10.99
C LEU A 230 29.36 0.46 -11.51
N ALA A 231 29.79 0.98 -12.65
CA ALA A 231 29.19 2.09 -13.36
C ALA A 231 28.39 1.58 -14.56
N MET A 232 27.11 1.95 -14.65
CA MET A 232 26.23 1.66 -15.78
C MET A 232 25.83 2.96 -16.45
N GLN A 233 26.33 3.17 -17.66
CA GLN A 233 26.07 4.36 -18.46
C GLN A 233 24.77 4.22 -19.28
N ASN A 234 24.39 5.31 -19.95
CA ASN A 234 23.21 5.33 -20.81
C ASN A 234 23.33 4.28 -21.93
N GLY A 235 22.39 3.33 -21.97
CA GLY A 235 22.36 2.18 -22.86
C GLY A 235 22.96 0.89 -22.30
N ALA A 236 23.49 0.88 -21.06
CA ALA A 236 24.14 -0.29 -20.47
C ALA A 236 23.14 -1.35 -19.96
N ALA A 237 23.52 -2.63 -20.04
CA ALA A 237 22.75 -3.75 -19.51
C ALA A 237 23.55 -4.61 -18.53
N LEU A 238 22.90 -5.09 -17.47
CA LEU A 238 23.41 -6.09 -16.53
C LEU A 238 22.43 -7.26 -16.47
N VAL A 239 22.91 -8.47 -16.74
CA VAL A 239 22.08 -9.68 -16.76
C VAL A 239 22.65 -10.78 -15.86
N SER A 240 21.80 -11.43 -15.07
CA SER A 240 22.23 -12.65 -14.38
C SER A 240 22.54 -13.72 -15.42
N GLY A 241 23.64 -14.43 -15.23
CA GLY A 241 24.12 -15.43 -16.16
C GLY A 241 23.39 -16.77 -16.11
N GLY A 242 22.43 -16.95 -15.20
CA GLY A 242 21.58 -18.13 -15.02
C GLY A 242 20.34 -17.77 -14.18
N SER A 243 19.45 -18.74 -13.93
CA SER A 243 18.16 -18.52 -13.23
C SER A 243 18.27 -18.20 -11.73
N GLY A 244 19.42 -18.45 -11.10
CA GLY A 244 19.67 -18.12 -9.70
C GLY A 244 19.78 -16.61 -9.43
N GLN A 245 19.46 -16.21 -8.20
CA GLN A 245 19.68 -14.84 -7.71
C GLN A 245 21.18 -14.47 -7.75
N ARG A 246 21.50 -13.18 -7.85
CA ARG A 246 22.86 -12.63 -7.70
C ARG A 246 22.87 -11.51 -6.67
N THR A 247 23.82 -11.53 -5.73
CA THR A 247 23.99 -10.44 -4.75
C THR A 247 25.28 -9.68 -5.05
N LEU A 248 25.15 -8.42 -5.47
CA LEU A 248 26.26 -7.49 -5.66
C LEU A 248 26.43 -6.60 -4.44
N GLN A 249 27.65 -6.60 -3.89
CA GLN A 249 28.09 -5.74 -2.79
C GLN A 249 28.91 -4.52 -3.28
N ASN A 250 29.06 -4.34 -4.59
CA ASN A 250 29.73 -3.19 -5.19
C ASN A 250 28.94 -1.88 -4.95
N ASN A 251 29.64 -0.75 -4.86
CA ASN A 251 29.03 0.56 -5.12
C ASN A 251 28.49 0.58 -6.55
N LEU A 252 27.33 1.21 -6.77
CA LEU A 252 26.67 1.32 -8.07
C LEU A 252 26.56 2.79 -8.47
N THR A 253 26.86 3.11 -9.72
CA THR A 253 26.55 4.42 -10.31
C THR A 253 25.73 4.24 -11.58
N LEU A 254 24.67 5.03 -11.72
CA LEU A 254 23.70 4.94 -12.82
C LEU A 254 23.57 6.29 -13.53
N ALA A 255 23.41 6.26 -14.85
CA ALA A 255 23.11 7.43 -15.66
C ALA A 255 22.31 7.05 -16.92
N GLY A 256 21.22 7.75 -17.22
CA GLY A 256 20.41 7.50 -18.41
C GLY A 256 19.66 6.15 -18.37
N ALA A 257 19.36 5.58 -19.53
CA ALA A 257 18.66 4.30 -19.62
C ALA A 257 19.59 3.12 -19.27
N VAL A 258 19.21 2.31 -18.29
CA VAL A 258 19.94 1.09 -17.88
C VAL A 258 18.98 -0.10 -17.82
N THR A 259 19.49 -1.30 -18.11
CA THR A 259 18.66 -2.53 -18.18
C THR A 259 19.16 -3.61 -17.21
N PHE A 260 18.23 -4.22 -16.47
CA PHE A 260 18.49 -5.28 -15.50
C PHE A 260 17.71 -6.56 -15.85
N GLY A 261 18.44 -7.63 -16.11
CA GLY A 261 17.91 -8.90 -16.65
C GLY A 261 17.53 -8.80 -18.13
N ALA A 262 17.14 -9.94 -18.72
CA ALA A 262 16.71 -10.03 -20.11
C ALA A 262 15.41 -10.84 -20.22
N ALA A 263 14.66 -10.67 -21.31
CA ALA A 263 13.42 -11.41 -21.58
C ALA A 263 13.63 -12.90 -21.94
N SER A 264 14.81 -13.47 -21.65
CA SER A 264 15.14 -14.88 -21.90
C SER A 264 15.05 -15.70 -20.60
N THR A 265 14.83 -17.01 -20.75
CA THR A 265 14.64 -17.99 -19.66
C THR A 265 15.87 -18.22 -18.76
N TYR A 266 16.95 -17.47 -18.95
CA TYR A 266 18.24 -17.68 -18.29
C TYR A 266 18.69 -16.51 -17.40
N THR A 267 17.82 -15.58 -17.03
CA THR A 267 18.17 -14.48 -16.10
C THR A 267 17.36 -14.54 -14.80
N GLY A 268 18.04 -14.76 -13.68
CA GLY A 268 17.50 -14.68 -12.32
C GLY A 268 17.58 -13.28 -11.71
N ALA A 269 17.02 -13.13 -10.51
CA ALA A 269 16.91 -11.86 -9.80
C ALA A 269 18.27 -11.21 -9.48
N LEU A 270 18.33 -9.88 -9.52
CA LEU A 270 19.54 -9.09 -9.25
C LEU A 270 19.35 -8.27 -7.96
N VAL A 271 20.26 -8.39 -7.00
CA VAL A 271 20.15 -7.76 -5.68
C VAL A 271 21.40 -6.94 -5.38
N PHE A 272 21.22 -5.65 -5.13
CA PHE A 272 22.25 -4.71 -4.68
C PHE A 272 22.05 -4.45 -3.19
N ASN A 273 22.88 -5.12 -2.39
CA ASN A 273 22.75 -5.16 -0.93
C ASN A 273 24.12 -5.29 -0.28
N SER A 274 24.32 -4.59 0.83
CA SER A 274 25.57 -4.61 1.59
C SER A 274 25.77 -5.89 2.40
N SER A 275 24.72 -6.69 2.60
CA SER A 275 24.83 -8.06 3.11
C SER A 275 24.62 -9.11 2.02
N SER A 276 25.22 -10.29 2.18
CA SER A 276 25.20 -11.37 1.18
C SER A 276 23.80 -11.91 0.85
N GLY A 277 22.87 -11.79 1.80
CA GLY A 277 21.53 -12.38 1.74
C GLY A 277 21.49 -13.89 1.99
N SER A 278 22.62 -14.54 2.29
CA SER A 278 22.74 -16.00 2.51
C SER A 278 22.38 -16.47 3.92
N GLY A 279 21.88 -15.59 4.79
CA GLY A 279 21.58 -15.89 6.21
C GLY A 279 22.82 -16.03 7.11
N THR A 280 24.03 -16.07 6.55
CA THR A 280 25.31 -16.24 7.27
C THR A 280 25.84 -14.96 7.94
N GLY A 281 25.07 -13.87 7.96
CA GLY A 281 25.42 -12.60 8.63
C GLY A 281 26.38 -11.68 7.86
N GLU A 282 27.11 -12.19 6.87
CA GLU A 282 28.12 -11.46 6.07
C GLU A 282 27.62 -10.09 5.57
N THR A 283 28.19 -9.02 6.11
CA THR A 283 27.79 -7.62 5.87
C THR A 283 29.04 -6.74 5.83
N LEU A 284 29.06 -5.73 4.94
CA LEU A 284 30.13 -4.73 4.89
C LEU A 284 30.07 -3.76 6.08
N ASP A 285 31.22 -3.43 6.67
CA ASP A 285 31.32 -2.44 7.76
C ASP A 285 30.96 -1.03 7.27
N THR A 286 31.35 -0.71 6.03
CA THR A 286 30.90 0.46 5.29
C THR A 286 29.88 0.03 4.23
N PRO A 287 28.58 0.34 4.41
CA PRO A 287 27.55 -0.04 3.43
C PRO A 287 27.85 0.53 2.03
N ALA A 288 27.68 -0.32 1.02
CA ALA A 288 27.73 0.09 -0.37
C ALA A 288 26.54 1.01 -0.72
N THR A 289 26.75 1.88 -1.68
CA THR A 289 25.83 2.96 -2.07
C THR A 289 25.44 2.86 -3.54
N ILE A 290 24.37 3.56 -3.91
CA ILE A 290 23.92 3.74 -5.29
C ILE A 290 23.86 5.25 -5.55
N THR A 291 24.47 5.74 -6.63
CA THR A 291 24.41 7.17 -7.00
C THR A 291 23.77 7.35 -8.38
N LEU A 292 22.76 8.21 -8.46
CA LEU A 292 22.16 8.66 -9.72
C LEU A 292 22.94 9.89 -10.22
N LEU A 293 23.75 9.72 -11.25
CA LEU A 293 24.62 10.77 -11.81
C LEU A 293 23.88 11.66 -12.83
N ALA A 294 22.81 11.13 -13.43
CA ALA A 294 21.88 11.82 -14.31
C ALA A 294 20.50 11.13 -14.21
N ASP A 295 19.45 11.72 -14.78
CA ASP A 295 18.11 11.12 -14.79
C ASP A 295 18.19 9.70 -15.35
N THR A 296 17.73 8.74 -14.55
CA THR A 296 18.04 7.31 -14.74
C THR A 296 16.77 6.53 -15.00
N THR A 297 16.69 5.87 -16.16
CA THR A 297 15.58 4.98 -16.52
C THR A 297 15.98 3.53 -16.32
N VAL A 298 15.51 2.93 -15.23
CA VAL A 298 15.75 1.54 -14.83
C VAL A 298 14.71 0.63 -15.48
N THR A 299 15.14 -0.08 -16.53
CA THR A 299 14.37 -1.10 -17.23
C THR A 299 14.60 -2.45 -16.55
N THR A 300 13.60 -2.96 -15.82
CA THR A 300 13.68 -4.28 -15.19
C THR A 300 12.96 -5.33 -16.02
N ASN A 301 13.67 -6.39 -16.43
CA ASN A 301 13.08 -7.59 -17.02
C ASN A 301 12.92 -8.73 -15.98
N VAL A 302 13.63 -8.62 -14.85
CA VAL A 302 13.57 -9.52 -13.69
C VAL A 302 13.38 -8.72 -12.41
N THR A 303 13.03 -9.38 -11.31
CA THR A 303 13.06 -8.77 -9.97
C THR A 303 14.46 -8.22 -9.68
N THR A 304 14.54 -6.91 -9.55
CA THR A 304 15.75 -6.14 -9.27
C THR A 304 15.58 -5.42 -7.94
N SER A 305 16.49 -5.62 -7.00
CA SER A 305 16.36 -5.12 -5.63
C SER A 305 17.47 -4.12 -5.31
N PHE A 306 17.11 -2.89 -4.97
CA PHE A 306 18.00 -1.85 -4.47
C PHE A 306 17.80 -1.68 -2.96
N PHE A 307 18.62 -2.38 -2.17
CA PHE A 307 18.59 -2.33 -0.70
C PHE A 307 19.70 -1.44 -0.12
N ASN A 308 20.71 -1.11 -0.94
CA ASN A 308 21.68 -0.04 -0.68
C ASN A 308 21.03 1.36 -0.84
N VAL A 309 21.57 2.37 -0.15
CA VAL A 309 21.07 3.75 -0.18
C VAL A 309 21.31 4.39 -1.55
N MET A 310 20.26 4.98 -2.14
CA MET A 310 20.31 5.83 -3.33
C MET A 310 20.40 7.32 -2.99
N SER A 311 21.29 8.03 -3.68
CA SER A 311 21.49 9.48 -3.58
C SER A 311 21.71 10.12 -4.96
N GLY A 312 21.59 11.46 -5.04
CA GLY A 312 21.80 12.25 -6.26
C GLY A 312 20.75 13.34 -6.47
N ALA A 313 20.99 14.31 -7.35
CA ALA A 313 19.98 15.31 -7.71
C ALA A 313 18.92 14.77 -8.68
N ALA A 314 19.27 13.72 -9.44
CA ALA A 314 18.51 13.16 -10.55
C ALA A 314 17.22 12.42 -10.15
N ALA A 315 16.35 12.23 -11.15
CA ALA A 315 15.13 11.42 -11.07
C ALA A 315 15.37 9.93 -11.36
N LEU A 316 14.50 9.08 -10.82
CA LEU A 316 14.47 7.64 -11.06
C LEU A 316 13.20 7.23 -11.81
N THR A 317 13.31 6.73 -13.04
CA THR A 317 12.18 6.18 -13.81
C THR A 317 12.24 4.67 -13.87
N LYS A 318 11.23 3.98 -13.34
CA LYS A 318 11.02 2.53 -13.44
C LYS A 318 10.19 2.20 -14.69
N GLN A 319 10.72 1.31 -15.53
CA GLN A 319 9.98 0.69 -16.64
C GLN A 319 10.27 -0.81 -16.78
N GLY A 320 9.68 -1.45 -17.79
CA GLY A 320 9.78 -2.90 -18.05
C GLY A 320 8.89 -3.77 -17.13
N PRO A 321 8.64 -5.04 -17.51
CA PRO A 321 7.66 -5.91 -16.84
C PRO A 321 8.12 -6.45 -15.48
N GLY A 322 9.42 -6.41 -15.20
CA GLY A 322 9.98 -6.86 -13.92
C GLY A 322 9.60 -5.96 -12.74
N ILE A 323 9.93 -6.44 -11.55
CA ILE A 323 9.75 -5.74 -10.27
C ILE A 323 11.03 -4.94 -9.96
N LEU A 324 10.89 -3.68 -9.53
CA LEU A 324 11.97 -2.94 -8.86
C LEU A 324 11.64 -2.77 -7.38
N ARG A 325 12.42 -3.41 -6.50
CA ARG A 325 12.18 -3.45 -5.05
C ARG A 325 13.17 -2.55 -4.32
N ILE A 326 12.70 -1.46 -3.73
CA ILE A 326 13.53 -0.42 -3.10
C ILE A 326 13.28 -0.41 -1.59
N SER A 327 14.33 -0.58 -0.78
CA SER A 327 14.15 -0.80 0.68
C SER A 327 14.95 0.10 1.61
N ALA A 328 15.98 0.79 1.14
CA ALA A 328 16.67 1.81 1.92
C ALA A 328 15.78 3.04 2.17
N THR A 329 16.18 3.92 3.08
CA THR A 329 15.73 5.31 3.08
C THR A 329 16.69 6.09 2.18
N ASN A 330 16.15 6.78 1.18
CA ASN A 330 16.90 7.34 0.05
C ASN A 330 16.85 8.86 0.04
N THR A 331 17.87 9.48 -0.54
CA THR A 331 18.08 10.94 -0.48
C THR A 331 18.04 11.63 -1.84
N TYR A 332 17.68 10.93 -2.91
CA TYR A 332 17.63 11.53 -4.24
C TYR A 332 16.47 12.53 -4.42
N GLY A 333 16.75 13.61 -5.15
CA GLY A 333 15.90 14.80 -5.23
C GLY A 333 14.89 14.82 -6.39
N GLY A 334 15.25 14.30 -7.56
CA GLY A 334 14.47 14.46 -8.80
C GLY A 334 13.14 13.68 -8.86
N GLY A 335 12.79 12.93 -7.81
CA GLY A 335 11.55 12.17 -7.73
C GLY A 335 11.63 10.76 -8.33
N THR A 336 10.48 10.07 -8.35
CA THR A 336 10.35 8.69 -8.84
C THR A 336 9.19 8.55 -9.80
N THR A 337 9.43 8.10 -11.03
CA THR A 337 8.37 7.76 -11.99
C THR A 337 8.23 6.25 -12.11
N VAL A 338 7.01 5.71 -12.01
CA VAL A 338 6.69 4.31 -12.32
C VAL A 338 5.95 4.30 -13.65
N ALA A 339 6.70 4.26 -14.75
CA ALA A 339 6.15 4.33 -16.10
C ALA A 339 5.50 3.00 -16.55
N SER A 340 6.03 1.86 -16.08
CA SER A 340 5.42 0.54 -16.30
C SER A 340 5.91 -0.55 -15.33
N GLY A 341 5.07 -1.56 -15.12
CA GLY A 341 5.33 -2.68 -14.21
C GLY A 341 5.27 -2.26 -12.74
N THR A 342 5.87 -3.06 -11.85
CA THR A 342 5.75 -2.84 -10.41
C THR A 342 7.01 -2.21 -9.82
N LEU A 343 6.85 -1.13 -9.06
CA LEU A 343 7.82 -0.68 -8.06
C LEU A 343 7.30 -1.07 -6.67
N GLU A 344 8.10 -1.82 -5.93
CA GLU A 344 7.81 -2.22 -4.55
C GLU A 344 8.67 -1.40 -3.57
N PHE A 345 8.06 -0.65 -2.66
CA PHE A 345 8.79 0.15 -1.67
C PHE A 345 8.72 -0.45 -0.26
N GLY A 346 9.85 -0.38 0.45
CA GLY A 346 10.02 -1.01 1.76
C GLY A 346 9.55 -0.14 2.92
N ARG A 347 10.04 1.11 3.04
CA ARG A 347 9.81 1.93 4.25
C ARG A 347 9.62 3.42 3.93
N THR A 348 9.36 4.20 4.98
CA THR A 348 9.36 5.67 4.93
C THR A 348 10.63 6.23 4.27
N GLY A 349 10.45 7.07 3.25
CA GLY A 349 11.55 7.66 2.48
C GLY A 349 12.23 6.73 1.46
N SER A 350 11.67 5.57 1.12
CA SER A 350 12.27 4.70 0.08
C SER A 350 12.20 5.28 -1.35
N LEU A 351 11.40 6.32 -1.62
CA LEU A 351 11.23 6.91 -2.96
C LEU A 351 11.95 8.27 -3.12
N GLY A 352 12.98 8.52 -2.33
CA GLY A 352 13.67 9.82 -2.30
C GLY A 352 12.79 10.91 -1.69
N THR A 353 13.10 12.16 -2.04
CA THR A 353 12.43 13.36 -1.47
C THR A 353 11.53 14.09 -2.46
N GLY A 354 11.70 13.87 -3.77
CA GLY A 354 10.86 14.48 -4.81
C GLY A 354 9.49 13.82 -4.99
N THR A 355 8.68 14.39 -5.87
CA THR A 355 7.36 13.89 -6.27
C THR A 355 7.44 12.48 -6.87
N VAL A 356 6.39 11.68 -6.67
CA VAL A 356 6.22 10.37 -7.28
C VAL A 356 5.21 10.48 -8.43
N THR A 357 5.56 9.99 -9.61
CA THR A 357 4.65 9.89 -10.76
C THR A 357 4.29 8.43 -11.00
N LEU A 358 3.01 8.13 -11.18
CA LEU A 358 2.47 6.80 -11.45
C LEU A 358 1.83 6.78 -12.84
N GLY A 359 2.31 5.90 -13.72
CA GLY A 359 1.91 5.85 -15.11
C GLY A 359 2.78 6.73 -16.03
N SER A 360 2.46 6.69 -17.32
CA SER A 360 3.07 7.52 -18.37
C SER A 360 2.20 7.47 -19.63
N ALA A 361 2.21 8.54 -20.43
CA ALA A 361 1.42 8.60 -21.66
C ALA A 361 1.81 7.47 -22.64
N GLY A 362 0.86 6.61 -23.00
CA GLY A 362 1.10 5.41 -23.81
C GLY A 362 1.77 4.24 -23.08
N GLY A 363 1.99 4.34 -21.76
CA GLY A 363 2.46 3.25 -20.90
C GLY A 363 1.40 2.18 -20.66
N GLY A 364 1.83 1.01 -20.17
CA GLY A 364 0.93 -0.07 -19.75
C GLY A 364 0.53 0.02 -18.28
N ASP A 365 0.22 -1.12 -17.65
CA ASP A 365 -0.01 -1.18 -16.20
C ASP A 365 1.20 -0.65 -15.42
N ALA A 366 0.94 0.15 -14.38
CA ALA A 366 1.96 0.65 -13.47
C ALA A 366 1.47 0.54 -12.02
N SER A 367 2.28 -0.09 -11.16
CA SER A 367 1.91 -0.37 -9.77
C SER A 367 2.98 0.11 -8.80
N LEU A 368 2.59 0.96 -7.86
CA LEU A 368 3.40 1.31 -6.69
C LEU A 368 2.83 0.61 -5.46
N LEU A 369 3.52 -0.45 -5.05
CA LEU A 369 3.09 -1.31 -3.94
C LEU A 369 4.04 -1.20 -2.76
N ASN A 370 3.53 -1.27 -1.54
CA ASN A 370 4.38 -1.53 -0.37
C ASN A 370 4.51 -3.03 -0.10
N TYR A 371 5.70 -3.47 0.31
CA TYR A 371 6.00 -4.87 0.64
C TYR A 371 6.39 -5.16 2.11
N LEU A 372 6.64 -4.13 2.94
CA LEU A 372 6.89 -4.26 4.38
C LEU A 372 5.96 -3.35 5.17
N GLY A 373 5.29 -3.89 6.19
CA GLY A 373 4.41 -3.12 7.05
C GLY A 373 5.10 -1.98 7.81
N GLY A 374 4.34 -0.93 8.15
CA GLY A 374 4.78 0.15 9.05
C GLY A 374 5.53 1.27 8.34
N TRP A 375 4.83 2.02 7.50
CA TRP A 375 5.42 3.07 6.65
C TRP A 375 4.53 4.31 6.53
N THR A 376 5.15 5.44 6.19
CA THR A 376 4.45 6.63 5.71
C THR A 376 5.16 7.15 4.46
N LEU A 377 4.42 7.34 3.38
CA LEU A 377 4.91 7.98 2.17
C LEU A 377 4.46 9.44 2.17
N ALA A 378 5.43 10.35 2.29
CA ALA A 378 5.20 11.80 2.37
C ALA A 378 5.36 12.51 1.03
N ASN A 379 5.90 11.82 0.02
CA ASN A 379 6.00 12.30 -1.35
C ASN A 379 4.59 12.52 -1.92
N ASP A 380 4.35 13.67 -2.55
CA ASP A 380 3.15 13.88 -3.37
C ASP A 380 3.15 12.90 -4.55
N ILE A 381 1.96 12.46 -4.96
CA ILE A 381 1.73 11.47 -6.02
C ILE A 381 0.94 12.11 -7.17
N ILE A 382 1.52 12.10 -8.36
CA ILE A 382 0.85 12.46 -9.61
C ILE A 382 0.49 11.17 -10.35
N VAL A 383 -0.80 10.91 -10.54
CA VAL A 383 -1.29 9.87 -11.45
C VAL A 383 -1.32 10.47 -12.85
N ALA A 384 -0.56 9.88 -13.77
CA ALA A 384 -0.25 10.46 -15.08
C ALA A 384 -1.26 10.08 -16.16
N GLY A 385 -1.86 11.10 -16.77
CA GLY A 385 -2.92 10.97 -17.78
C GLY A 385 -2.45 10.37 -19.10
N GLY A 386 -3.36 9.60 -19.73
CA GLY A 386 -3.09 8.90 -20.98
C GLY A 386 -2.34 7.59 -20.79
N SER A 387 -2.39 6.99 -19.60
CA SER A 387 -1.83 5.67 -19.35
C SER A 387 -2.74 4.60 -19.94
N GLY A 388 -2.22 3.74 -20.81
CA GLY A 388 -2.99 2.72 -21.52
C GLY A 388 -3.29 1.46 -20.70
N GLY A 389 -3.10 1.50 -19.38
CA GLY A 389 -3.26 0.37 -18.47
C GLY A 389 -3.57 0.80 -17.04
N THR A 390 -3.65 -0.17 -16.14
CA THR A 390 -4.12 0.00 -14.76
C THR A 390 -3.05 0.67 -13.90
N LEU A 391 -3.39 1.84 -13.34
CA LEU A 391 -2.56 2.54 -12.37
C LEU A 391 -2.99 2.13 -10.94
N THR A 392 -2.06 1.59 -10.15
CA THR A 392 -2.34 1.08 -8.80
C THR A 392 -1.42 1.68 -7.74
N LEU A 393 -2.02 2.26 -6.70
CA LEU A 393 -1.40 2.40 -5.37
C LEU A 393 -1.89 1.25 -4.49
N GLY A 394 -1.01 0.59 -3.75
CA GLY A 394 -1.47 -0.53 -2.91
C GLY A 394 -0.59 -1.02 -1.77
N TYR A 395 -1.27 -1.75 -0.89
CA TYR A 395 -0.70 -2.48 0.24
C TYR A 395 -1.22 -3.93 0.21
N THR A 396 -0.40 -4.83 -0.30
CA THR A 396 -0.74 -6.25 -0.55
C THR A 396 -0.28 -7.18 0.57
N SER A 397 0.30 -6.65 1.64
CA SER A 397 0.67 -7.44 2.82
C SER A 397 -0.54 -7.63 3.74
N THR A 398 -0.72 -8.84 4.24
CA THR A 398 -1.69 -9.17 5.29
C THR A 398 -1.11 -9.02 6.70
N ALA A 399 0.10 -8.46 6.85
CA ALA A 399 0.78 -8.33 8.13
C ALA A 399 0.25 -7.15 8.98
N ASP A 400 0.40 -7.28 10.30
CA ASP A 400 -0.19 -6.44 11.36
C ASP A 400 0.41 -5.02 11.49
N PHE A 401 0.40 -4.25 10.40
CA PHE A 401 0.88 -2.87 10.38
C PHE A 401 0.06 -2.00 9.41
N SER A 402 -0.32 -0.78 9.83
CA SER A 402 -0.92 0.20 8.93
C SER A 402 0.12 0.87 8.03
N GLY A 403 -0.21 1.03 6.74
CA GLY A 403 0.47 1.93 5.82
C GLY A 403 -0.23 3.28 5.67
N ASN A 404 0.49 4.36 5.37
CA ASN A 404 -0.09 5.70 5.19
C ASN A 404 0.48 6.46 3.99
N PHE A 405 -0.37 6.86 3.04
CA PHE A 405 -0.05 7.89 2.06
C PHE A 405 -0.46 9.25 2.62
N SER A 406 0.52 10.15 2.79
CA SER A 406 0.38 11.46 3.44
C SER A 406 0.67 12.65 2.55
N GLY A 407 1.43 12.46 1.46
CA GLY A 407 1.48 13.43 0.36
C GLY A 407 0.15 13.47 -0.39
N GLY A 408 -0.12 14.58 -1.08
CA GLY A 408 -1.31 14.75 -1.91
C GLY A 408 -1.33 13.78 -3.09
N ILE A 409 -2.53 13.44 -3.57
CA ILE A 409 -2.74 12.57 -4.73
C ILE A 409 -3.50 13.37 -5.79
N MET A 410 -2.86 13.62 -6.94
CA MET A 410 -3.44 14.34 -8.07
C MET A 410 -3.76 13.40 -9.22
N LEU A 411 -5.04 13.35 -9.62
CA LEU A 411 -5.57 12.41 -10.60
C LEU A 411 -5.76 13.06 -11.97
N ASN A 412 -4.83 12.80 -12.88
CA ASN A 412 -4.98 13.05 -14.32
C ASN A 412 -5.37 11.77 -15.10
N ASP A 413 -5.51 10.65 -14.40
CA ASP A 413 -6.04 9.39 -14.90
C ASP A 413 -6.74 8.62 -13.77
N ALA A 414 -7.44 7.54 -14.10
CA ALA A 414 -8.12 6.69 -13.12
C ALA A 414 -7.11 5.94 -12.22
N LEU A 415 -7.46 5.77 -10.94
CA LEU A 415 -6.58 5.15 -9.94
C LEU A 415 -7.23 3.97 -9.22
N THR A 416 -6.52 2.84 -9.15
CA THR A 416 -6.85 1.72 -8.26
C THR A 416 -6.17 1.87 -6.90
N LEU A 417 -6.95 1.77 -5.83
CA LEU A 417 -6.50 1.67 -4.44
C LEU A 417 -6.66 0.22 -3.96
N ARG A 418 -5.57 -0.55 -4.03
CA ARG A 418 -5.55 -1.99 -3.72
C ARG A 418 -5.11 -2.23 -2.28
N SER A 419 -5.98 -2.78 -1.43
CA SER A 419 -5.62 -3.18 -0.06
C SER A 419 -6.26 -4.51 0.34
N ASP A 420 -5.45 -5.42 0.89
CA ASP A 420 -5.86 -6.70 1.48
C ASP A 420 -5.68 -6.72 3.02
N ALA A 421 -5.39 -5.58 3.63
CA ALA A 421 -5.17 -5.45 5.08
C ALA A 421 -6.46 -5.39 5.91
N ALA A 422 -6.44 -6.01 7.09
CA ALA A 422 -7.54 -6.03 8.05
C ALA A 422 -7.83 -4.64 8.70
N ASP A 423 -8.99 -4.48 9.35
CA ASP A 423 -9.50 -3.21 9.90
C ASP A 423 -8.44 -2.46 10.75
N GLY A 424 -7.81 -3.14 11.72
CA GLY A 424 -6.76 -2.54 12.58
C GLY A 424 -5.54 -2.00 11.82
N PHE A 425 -5.29 -2.50 10.61
CA PHE A 425 -4.07 -2.30 9.83
C PHE A 425 -4.34 -1.74 8.42
N ALA A 426 -5.54 -1.19 8.20
CA ALA A 426 -5.98 -0.64 6.93
C ALA A 426 -4.98 0.34 6.30
N MET A 427 -4.95 0.39 4.97
CA MET A 427 -4.20 1.39 4.21
C MET A 427 -4.85 2.77 4.39
N ARG A 428 -4.12 3.76 4.90
CA ARG A 428 -4.61 5.11 5.23
C ARG A 428 -4.23 6.11 4.15
N LEU A 429 -5.18 6.96 3.77
CA LEU A 429 -4.97 8.14 2.94
C LEU A 429 -5.23 9.39 3.82
N THR A 430 -4.15 9.99 4.32
CA THR A 430 -4.18 11.24 5.09
C THR A 430 -3.89 12.47 4.22
N GLY A 431 -3.14 12.29 3.14
CA GLY A 431 -3.04 13.26 2.05
C GLY A 431 -4.36 13.43 1.31
N GLY A 432 -4.56 14.60 0.68
CA GLY A 432 -5.77 14.92 -0.05
C GLY A 432 -5.76 14.35 -1.47
N ILE A 433 -6.85 13.70 -1.88
CA ILE A 433 -7.11 13.34 -3.28
C ILE A 433 -7.67 14.58 -4.00
N THR A 434 -7.25 14.78 -5.25
CA THR A 434 -7.71 15.84 -6.14
C THR A 434 -7.83 15.35 -7.59
N GLY A 435 -8.67 15.98 -8.40
CA GLY A 435 -8.88 15.65 -9.82
C GLY A 435 -10.25 15.05 -10.12
N VAL A 436 -10.48 14.72 -11.41
CA VAL A 436 -11.81 14.41 -11.96
C VAL A 436 -12.00 12.94 -12.37
N HIS A 437 -10.96 12.13 -12.31
CA HIS A 437 -10.96 10.73 -12.77
C HIS A 437 -11.33 9.75 -11.66
N ASP A 438 -11.89 8.59 -12.00
CA ASP A 438 -12.43 7.65 -11.02
C ASP A 438 -11.36 6.98 -10.11
N VAL A 439 -11.75 6.73 -8.86
CA VAL A 439 -10.95 5.99 -7.86
C VAL A 439 -11.63 4.67 -7.54
N THR A 440 -10.93 3.55 -7.78
CA THR A 440 -11.45 2.20 -7.54
C THR A 440 -10.78 1.53 -6.33
N LYS A 441 -11.53 1.34 -5.24
CA LYS A 441 -11.13 0.50 -4.10
C LYS A 441 -11.24 -0.98 -4.49
N SER A 442 -10.13 -1.69 -4.42
CA SER A 442 -10.03 -3.14 -4.69
C SER A 442 -9.32 -3.89 -3.55
N GLY A 443 -9.33 -5.22 -3.61
CA GLY A 443 -8.84 -6.10 -2.54
C GLY A 443 -9.84 -6.31 -1.42
N SER A 444 -9.66 -7.38 -0.65
CA SER A 444 -10.58 -7.79 0.43
C SER A 444 -10.50 -6.89 1.67
N GLY A 445 -9.39 -6.19 1.85
CA GLY A 445 -9.08 -5.39 3.01
C GLY A 445 -9.73 -4.01 3.02
N MET A 446 -9.30 -3.18 3.98
CA MET A 446 -9.80 -1.83 4.18
C MET A 446 -8.86 -0.75 3.62
N VAL A 447 -9.46 0.32 3.09
CA VAL A 447 -8.82 1.64 2.89
C VAL A 447 -9.54 2.67 3.75
N ARG A 448 -8.79 3.55 4.42
CA ARG A 448 -9.31 4.72 5.15
C ARG A 448 -9.04 5.99 4.37
N ILE A 449 -10.08 6.77 4.14
CA ILE A 449 -10.01 8.15 3.70
C ILE A 449 -10.10 9.04 4.95
N GLU A 450 -8.97 9.62 5.35
CA GLU A 450 -8.89 10.46 6.55
C GLU A 450 -8.78 11.96 6.21
N ASN A 451 -8.60 12.29 4.92
CA ASN A 451 -8.72 13.63 4.37
C ASN A 451 -10.16 13.94 3.90
N ASN A 452 -10.51 15.22 3.70
CA ASN A 452 -11.83 15.62 3.21
C ASN A 452 -11.93 15.70 1.67
N ASN A 453 -10.81 15.63 0.92
CA ASN A 453 -10.79 15.48 -0.55
C ASN A 453 -11.65 16.50 -1.33
N ALA A 454 -11.73 17.75 -0.87
CA ALA A 454 -12.64 18.75 -1.43
C ALA A 454 -12.33 19.15 -2.89
N GLY A 455 -11.14 18.83 -3.41
CA GLY A 455 -10.75 19.03 -4.80
C GLY A 455 -10.90 17.78 -5.70
N PHE A 456 -11.59 16.74 -5.24
CA PHE A 456 -11.83 15.50 -5.97
C PHE A 456 -13.31 15.35 -6.36
N SER A 457 -13.57 15.12 -7.64
CA SER A 457 -14.94 15.02 -8.19
C SER A 457 -15.18 13.78 -9.07
N GLY A 458 -14.18 12.91 -9.24
CA GLY A 458 -14.36 11.61 -9.89
C GLY A 458 -15.21 10.66 -9.02
N ARG A 459 -15.68 9.55 -9.60
CA ARG A 459 -16.47 8.57 -8.84
C ARG A 459 -15.58 7.76 -7.92
N THR A 460 -16.14 7.35 -6.79
CA THR A 460 -15.53 6.41 -5.85
C THR A 460 -16.18 5.04 -6.02
N ILE A 461 -15.47 4.09 -6.62
CA ILE A 461 -15.99 2.75 -6.90
C ILE A 461 -15.45 1.78 -5.84
N ILE A 462 -16.33 1.15 -5.06
CA ILE A 462 -15.96 0.19 -4.02
C ILE A 462 -16.21 -1.22 -4.55
N SER A 463 -15.26 -1.76 -5.31
CA SER A 463 -15.38 -3.06 -5.97
C SER A 463 -15.15 -4.26 -5.03
N ALA A 464 -14.38 -4.08 -3.95
CA ALA A 464 -14.13 -5.13 -2.96
C ALA A 464 -13.70 -4.57 -1.60
N GLY A 465 -13.93 -5.34 -0.53
CA GLY A 465 -13.55 -4.99 0.84
C GLY A 465 -14.31 -3.78 1.38
N THR A 466 -13.69 -3.02 2.29
CA THR A 466 -14.31 -1.82 2.89
C THR A 466 -13.59 -0.55 2.48
N LEU A 467 -14.35 0.48 2.08
CA LEU A 467 -13.89 1.87 2.13
C LEU A 467 -14.44 2.53 3.39
N GLN A 468 -13.57 3.14 4.19
CA GLN A 468 -13.96 3.86 5.40
C GLN A 468 -13.70 5.37 5.24
N LEU A 469 -14.70 6.18 5.58
CA LEU A 469 -14.57 7.63 5.73
C LEU A 469 -14.30 7.95 7.20
N GLY A 470 -13.09 8.41 7.50
CA GLY A 470 -12.60 8.72 8.84
C GLY A 470 -11.63 7.68 9.44
N SER A 471 -10.97 8.04 10.54
CA SER A 471 -9.93 7.22 11.21
C SER A 471 -10.49 5.99 11.91
N LEU A 472 -9.64 5.05 12.35
CA LEU A 472 -10.03 3.88 13.16
C LEU A 472 -10.86 4.27 14.40
N ASN A 473 -10.44 5.32 15.11
CA ASN A 473 -11.03 5.76 16.38
C ASN A 473 -12.05 6.90 16.21
N GLY A 474 -12.54 7.12 14.99
CA GLY A 474 -13.33 8.28 14.61
C GLY A 474 -12.46 9.49 14.25
N SER A 475 -13.02 10.44 13.52
CA SER A 475 -12.37 11.72 13.20
C SER A 475 -13.38 12.80 12.77
N THR A 476 -12.95 14.06 12.79
CA THR A 476 -13.66 15.21 12.23
C THR A 476 -13.35 15.43 10.74
N THR A 477 -12.54 14.55 10.14
CA THR A 477 -12.15 14.53 8.73
C THR A 477 -12.37 13.15 8.12
N GLY A 478 -12.41 13.07 6.78
CA GLY A 478 -12.69 11.86 6.01
C GLY A 478 -13.94 12.04 5.13
N ALA A 479 -13.77 12.23 3.82
CA ALA A 479 -14.86 12.32 2.84
C ALA A 479 -14.40 11.91 1.43
N ALA A 480 -15.34 11.43 0.60
CA ALA A 480 -15.06 10.84 -0.72
C ALA A 480 -14.97 11.85 -1.88
N GLY A 481 -14.77 13.14 -1.61
CA GLY A 481 -14.95 14.20 -2.62
C GLY A 481 -16.43 14.40 -3.00
N SER A 482 -16.71 14.88 -4.21
CA SER A 482 -18.07 15.24 -4.65
C SER A 482 -18.73 14.28 -5.65
N GLY A 483 -18.01 13.28 -6.18
CA GLY A 483 -18.53 12.34 -7.18
C GLY A 483 -19.48 11.27 -6.61
N GLU A 484 -20.06 10.44 -7.48
CA GLU A 484 -20.88 9.28 -7.06
C GLU A 484 -20.04 8.25 -6.28
N ILE A 485 -20.61 7.63 -5.24
CA ILE A 485 -20.05 6.44 -4.59
C ILE A 485 -20.78 5.20 -5.11
N VAL A 486 -20.13 4.48 -6.03
CA VAL A 486 -20.62 3.19 -6.54
C VAL A 486 -20.17 2.10 -5.57
N ASN A 487 -21.01 1.80 -4.59
CA ASN A 487 -20.72 0.87 -3.50
C ASN A 487 -21.15 -0.56 -3.88
N ASN A 488 -20.22 -1.42 -4.26
CA ASN A 488 -20.50 -2.84 -4.56
C ASN A 488 -20.04 -3.80 -3.46
N ALA A 489 -19.48 -3.29 -2.35
CA ALA A 489 -19.02 -4.09 -1.21
C ALA A 489 -19.42 -3.46 0.13
N ALA A 490 -18.58 -2.62 0.74
CA ALA A 490 -18.92 -1.94 2.00
C ALA A 490 -18.38 -0.49 2.08
N LEU A 491 -19.26 0.43 2.46
CA LEU A 491 -18.93 1.81 2.85
C LEU A 491 -19.17 1.99 4.35
N ARG A 492 -18.13 2.36 5.11
CA ARG A 492 -18.23 2.67 6.55
C ARG A 492 -17.99 4.17 6.78
N ILE A 493 -18.91 4.86 7.43
CA ILE A 493 -18.71 6.21 7.92
C ILE A 493 -18.34 6.14 9.40
N ASN A 494 -17.12 6.55 9.75
CA ASN A 494 -16.58 6.49 11.10
C ASN A 494 -16.10 7.89 11.52
N ARG A 495 -17.06 8.81 11.71
CA ARG A 495 -16.82 10.21 12.04
C ARG A 495 -17.40 10.58 13.40
N SER A 496 -16.73 11.51 14.11
CA SER A 496 -17.08 11.92 15.48
C SER A 496 -17.85 13.25 15.55
N ASN A 497 -18.13 13.88 14.41
CA ASN A 497 -18.90 15.13 14.30
C ASN A 497 -20.09 14.99 13.34
N ALA A 498 -20.89 16.04 13.21
CA ALA A 498 -21.88 16.14 12.13
C ALA A 498 -21.21 16.17 10.75
N PHE A 499 -21.78 15.43 9.79
CA PHE A 499 -21.26 15.26 8.45
C PHE A 499 -22.41 15.10 7.46
N SER A 500 -22.45 15.92 6.41
CA SER A 500 -23.36 15.72 5.28
C SER A 500 -22.64 14.90 4.21
N LEU A 501 -23.14 13.71 3.90
CA LEU A 501 -22.61 12.88 2.83
C LEU A 501 -23.41 13.19 1.56
N THR A 502 -22.94 14.20 0.83
CA THR A 502 -23.62 14.78 -0.35
C THR A 502 -23.46 13.95 -1.63
N ASN A 503 -22.69 12.86 -1.59
CA ASN A 503 -22.51 11.95 -2.71
C ASN A 503 -23.79 11.13 -2.96
N LEU A 504 -24.15 10.90 -4.22
CA LEU A 504 -25.10 9.84 -4.57
C LEU A 504 -24.46 8.48 -4.29
N ILE A 505 -25.20 7.55 -3.70
CA ILE A 505 -24.73 6.19 -3.38
C ILE A 505 -25.56 5.16 -4.14
N SER A 506 -24.89 4.30 -4.91
CA SER A 506 -25.46 3.24 -5.75
C SER A 506 -24.74 1.90 -5.53
N GLY A 507 -25.17 0.84 -6.23
CA GLY A 507 -24.50 -0.48 -6.22
C GLY A 507 -25.10 -1.51 -5.25
N THR A 508 -24.43 -2.65 -5.09
CA THR A 508 -24.94 -3.80 -4.31
C THR A 508 -24.46 -3.87 -2.85
N GLY A 509 -23.62 -2.94 -2.41
CA GLY A 509 -22.92 -2.97 -1.14
C GLY A 509 -23.70 -2.42 0.05
N ILE A 510 -23.18 -2.69 1.25
CA ILE A 510 -23.72 -2.21 2.53
C ILE A 510 -23.20 -0.82 2.88
N VAL A 511 -24.01 -0.02 3.59
CA VAL A 511 -23.59 1.27 4.18
C VAL A 511 -23.69 1.18 5.70
N THR A 512 -22.61 1.53 6.42
CA THR A 512 -22.56 1.46 7.88
C THR A 512 -22.20 2.81 8.51
N GLN A 513 -23.13 3.41 9.25
CA GLN A 513 -22.85 4.51 10.17
C GLN A 513 -22.30 3.94 11.47
N ALA A 514 -20.98 4.11 11.69
CA ALA A 514 -20.23 3.49 12.78
C ALA A 514 -19.52 4.49 13.72
N GLY A 515 -19.55 5.79 13.38
CA GLY A 515 -18.97 6.83 14.22
C GLY A 515 -19.96 7.39 15.25
N SER A 516 -19.44 7.98 16.32
CA SER A 516 -20.25 8.63 17.37
C SER A 516 -20.93 9.93 16.93
N GLY A 517 -20.54 10.48 15.78
CA GLY A 517 -21.14 11.68 15.19
C GLY A 517 -22.49 11.43 14.50
N SER A 518 -22.89 12.37 13.65
CA SER A 518 -24.13 12.32 12.89
C SER A 518 -23.83 12.35 11.39
N THR A 519 -24.36 11.41 10.63
CA THR A 519 -24.27 11.40 9.16
C THR A 519 -25.62 11.75 8.57
N THR A 520 -25.67 12.77 7.71
CA THR A 520 -26.87 13.17 6.96
C THR A 520 -26.84 12.62 5.54
N LEU A 521 -27.91 11.94 5.13
CA LEU A 521 -28.15 11.48 3.76
C LEU A 521 -29.29 12.31 3.13
N GLY A 522 -28.95 13.07 2.09
CA GLY A 522 -29.86 13.98 1.38
C GLY A 522 -30.18 13.61 -0.07
N ASN A 523 -29.62 12.51 -0.58
CA ASN A 523 -29.86 12.03 -1.95
C ASN A 523 -30.89 10.89 -2.00
N SER A 524 -31.51 10.71 -3.16
CA SER A 524 -32.28 9.50 -3.49
C SER A 524 -31.33 8.36 -3.86
N ASN A 525 -30.76 7.74 -2.83
CA ASN A 525 -29.79 6.66 -2.96
C ASN A 525 -30.43 5.36 -3.44
N THR A 526 -29.69 4.58 -4.22
CA THR A 526 -30.20 3.38 -4.92
C THR A 526 -29.60 2.07 -4.45
N TYR A 527 -28.57 2.10 -3.60
CA TYR A 527 -27.82 0.91 -3.18
C TYR A 527 -28.69 -0.16 -2.50
N SER A 528 -28.49 -1.44 -2.86
CA SER A 528 -29.40 -2.53 -2.48
C SER A 528 -28.93 -3.39 -1.30
N GLY A 529 -27.67 -3.26 -0.86
CA GLY A 529 -27.14 -4.04 0.27
C GLY A 529 -27.69 -3.63 1.64
N GLY A 530 -28.36 -2.47 1.73
CA GLY A 530 -28.97 -1.96 2.96
C GLY A 530 -28.03 -1.15 3.86
N THR A 531 -28.59 -0.66 4.96
CA THR A 531 -27.96 0.31 5.86
C THR A 531 -27.92 -0.19 7.30
N THR A 532 -26.77 -0.08 7.97
CA THR A 532 -26.61 -0.36 9.40
C THR A 532 -26.21 0.93 10.14
N VAL A 533 -26.90 1.27 11.22
CA VAL A 533 -26.49 2.32 12.17
C VAL A 533 -26.04 1.60 13.45
N SER A 534 -24.73 1.55 13.70
CA SER A 534 -24.15 0.88 14.87
C SER A 534 -23.66 1.84 15.97
N ALA A 535 -23.48 3.12 15.66
CA ALA A 535 -23.19 4.18 16.62
C ALA A 535 -23.71 5.54 16.13
N GLY A 536 -23.84 6.50 17.04
CA GLY A 536 -24.18 7.90 16.72
C GLY A 536 -25.56 8.04 16.08
N ALA A 537 -25.68 8.95 15.13
CA ALA A 537 -26.95 9.28 14.46
C ALA A 537 -26.89 9.15 12.92
N LEU A 538 -28.01 8.75 12.34
CA LEU A 538 -28.30 8.81 10.91
C LEU A 538 -29.48 9.76 10.69
N ILE A 539 -29.28 10.82 9.90
CA ILE A 539 -30.31 11.81 9.58
C ILE A 539 -30.68 11.69 8.10
N VAL A 540 -31.96 11.46 7.80
CA VAL A 540 -32.47 11.34 6.43
C VAL A 540 -33.21 12.62 6.05
N THR A 541 -32.93 13.16 4.86
CA THR A 541 -33.50 14.45 4.40
C THR A 541 -34.06 14.43 2.98
N ASN A 542 -33.76 13.41 2.17
CA ASN A 542 -34.40 13.24 0.86
C ASN A 542 -35.88 12.84 1.02
N THR A 543 -36.80 13.63 0.46
CA THR A 543 -38.25 13.35 0.46
C THR A 543 -38.74 12.67 -0.82
N SER A 544 -37.93 12.61 -1.88
CA SER A 544 -38.37 12.21 -3.23
C SER A 544 -38.01 10.76 -3.61
N GLY A 545 -37.57 9.95 -2.64
CA GLY A 545 -37.11 8.56 -2.83
C GLY A 545 -36.42 8.05 -1.56
N SER A 546 -35.75 6.89 -1.61
CA SER A 546 -35.07 6.38 -0.41
C SER A 546 -33.79 7.15 -0.09
N ALA A 547 -33.68 7.70 1.12
CA ALA A 547 -32.41 8.23 1.62
C ALA A 547 -31.39 7.12 1.94
N THR A 548 -31.84 5.91 2.26
CA THR A 548 -31.03 4.79 2.80
C THR A 548 -30.85 3.62 1.81
N GLY A 549 -31.05 3.87 0.52
CA GLY A 549 -30.98 2.83 -0.50
C GLY A 549 -32.24 1.96 -0.59
N THR A 550 -32.20 0.97 -1.48
CA THR A 550 -33.33 0.06 -1.79
C THR A 550 -33.34 -1.21 -0.93
N GLY A 551 -32.27 -1.47 -0.18
CA GLY A 551 -32.17 -2.54 0.83
C GLY A 551 -32.75 -2.14 2.19
N GLY A 552 -32.75 -3.08 3.14
CA GLY A 552 -33.25 -2.85 4.51
C GLY A 552 -32.41 -1.86 5.33
N LEU A 553 -32.97 -1.42 6.47
CA LEU A 553 -32.30 -0.54 7.44
C LEU A 553 -32.33 -1.19 8.83
N VAL A 554 -31.19 -1.21 9.53
CA VAL A 554 -31.08 -1.69 10.92
C VAL A 554 -30.39 -0.64 11.77
N THR A 555 -30.97 -0.28 12.92
CA THR A 555 -30.36 0.65 13.89
C THR A 555 -30.11 -0.05 15.22
N ALA A 556 -28.93 0.05 15.81
CA ALA A 556 -28.60 -0.55 17.10
C ALA A 556 -29.18 0.24 18.29
N ALA A 557 -29.27 -0.41 19.45
CA ALA A 557 -29.61 0.25 20.71
C ALA A 557 -28.64 1.41 21.02
N GLY A 558 -29.18 2.53 21.51
CA GLY A 558 -28.40 3.75 21.79
C GLY A 558 -28.01 4.58 20.57
N THR A 559 -28.42 4.20 19.34
CA THR A 559 -28.28 5.04 18.14
C THR A 559 -29.51 5.94 17.95
N THR A 560 -29.42 6.89 17.02
CA THR A 560 -30.55 7.75 16.63
C THR A 560 -30.79 7.70 15.12
N LEU A 561 -32.06 7.53 14.72
CA LEU A 561 -32.55 7.79 13.38
C LEU A 561 -33.41 9.06 13.41
N GLY A 562 -33.24 9.97 12.46
CA GLY A 562 -34.07 11.19 12.45
C GLY A 562 -34.08 11.94 11.13
N GLY A 563 -34.63 13.15 11.16
CA GLY A 563 -34.80 13.98 9.96
C GLY A 563 -36.21 13.92 9.35
N THR A 564 -36.33 14.47 8.14
CA THR A 564 -37.59 14.68 7.42
C THR A 564 -37.68 13.90 6.10
N GLY A 565 -36.76 12.96 5.88
CA GLY A 565 -36.67 12.19 4.64
C GLY A 565 -37.59 10.98 4.59
N ALA A 566 -37.51 10.26 3.46
CA ALA A 566 -38.16 8.98 3.24
C ALA A 566 -37.15 7.81 3.26
N ILE A 567 -37.58 6.69 3.85
CA ILE A 567 -36.86 5.42 3.92
C ILE A 567 -37.71 4.40 3.17
N ALA A 568 -37.27 4.02 1.96
CA ALA A 568 -38.08 3.24 1.02
C ALA A 568 -37.37 1.91 0.62
N PRO A 569 -37.37 0.90 1.51
CA PRO A 569 -36.82 -0.41 1.21
C PRO A 569 -37.74 -1.19 0.26
N THR A 570 -37.16 -1.97 -0.65
CA THR A 570 -37.87 -2.62 -1.76
C THR A 570 -38.08 -4.12 -1.55
N GLY A 571 -39.21 -4.64 -2.01
CA GLY A 571 -39.64 -6.02 -1.75
C GLY A 571 -39.75 -6.33 -0.26
N GLY A 572 -39.33 -7.54 0.15
CA GLY A 572 -39.32 -7.99 1.54
C GLY A 572 -38.24 -7.38 2.45
N ASN A 573 -37.55 -6.32 2.03
CA ASN A 573 -36.57 -5.63 2.88
C ASN A 573 -37.29 -4.87 4.01
N SER A 574 -36.95 -5.18 5.26
CA SER A 574 -37.55 -4.56 6.45
C SER A 574 -36.70 -3.42 7.02
N VAL A 575 -37.32 -2.59 7.85
CA VAL A 575 -36.64 -1.61 8.73
C VAL A 575 -36.73 -2.13 10.17
N ILE A 576 -35.60 -2.23 10.86
CA ILE A 576 -35.50 -2.73 12.24
C ILE A 576 -34.90 -1.63 13.12
N LEU A 577 -35.71 -1.11 14.03
CA LEU A 577 -35.40 0.07 14.83
C LEU A 577 -35.05 -0.34 16.25
N GLY A 578 -33.77 -0.52 16.56
CA GLY A 578 -33.30 -0.75 17.94
C GLY A 578 -32.99 0.53 18.72
N GLY A 579 -32.89 1.68 18.06
CA GLY A 579 -32.47 2.96 18.64
C GLY A 579 -33.62 3.94 18.91
N SER A 580 -33.27 5.20 19.13
CA SER A 580 -34.23 6.30 19.19
C SER A 580 -34.62 6.77 17.80
N VAL A 581 -35.89 7.14 17.60
CA VAL A 581 -36.39 7.78 16.39
C VAL A 581 -36.86 9.19 16.72
N ALA A 582 -36.25 10.18 16.08
CA ALA A 582 -36.58 11.60 16.24
C ALA A 582 -36.88 12.21 14.85
N PRO A 583 -38.15 12.18 14.40
CA PRO A 583 -38.55 12.87 13.18
C PRO A 583 -38.28 14.38 13.28
N GLY A 584 -38.28 15.08 12.15
CA GLY A 584 -38.07 16.52 12.14
C GLY A 584 -36.60 16.94 12.23
N VAL A 585 -36.38 18.23 12.50
CA VAL A 585 -35.05 18.82 12.71
C VAL A 585 -35.12 19.83 13.85
N SER A 586 -34.03 20.01 14.59
CA SER A 586 -34.01 20.79 15.84
C SER A 586 -34.62 22.19 15.66
N GLY A 587 -35.76 22.45 16.30
CA GLY A 587 -36.47 23.73 16.23
C GLY A 587 -37.53 23.85 15.12
N SER A 588 -37.89 22.77 14.41
CA SER A 588 -39.00 22.78 13.45
C SER A 588 -39.64 21.41 13.26
N ALA A 589 -40.96 21.38 13.34
CA ALA A 589 -41.81 20.21 13.10
C ALA A 589 -41.49 19.54 11.74
N GLY A 590 -41.36 18.21 11.72
CA GLY A 590 -41.21 17.51 10.45
C GLY A 590 -41.59 16.03 10.46
N THR A 591 -41.79 15.51 9.24
CA THR A 591 -42.31 14.17 9.01
C THR A 591 -41.21 13.21 8.57
N LEU A 592 -40.94 12.17 9.35
CA LEU A 592 -40.13 11.03 8.91
C LEU A 592 -41.04 10.02 8.21
N THR A 593 -40.75 9.70 6.95
CA THR A 593 -41.59 8.80 6.15
C THR A 593 -40.94 7.43 5.96
N PHE A 594 -41.71 6.38 6.16
CA PHE A 594 -41.34 5.02 5.76
C PHE A 594 -42.21 4.58 4.58
N THR A 595 -41.59 4.07 3.52
CA THR A 595 -42.25 3.64 2.27
C THR A 595 -41.80 2.21 1.94
N PRO A 596 -42.09 1.22 2.81
CA PRO A 596 -41.77 -0.16 2.51
C PRO A 596 -42.68 -0.72 1.41
N VAL A 597 -42.20 -1.75 0.72
CA VAL A 597 -43.06 -2.60 -0.11
C VAL A 597 -43.68 -3.69 0.77
N ASP A 598 -42.98 -4.80 1.02
CA ASP A 598 -43.53 -5.97 1.72
C ASP A 598 -42.92 -6.20 3.11
N GLY A 599 -41.73 -5.65 3.37
CA GLY A 599 -41.08 -5.71 4.68
C GLY A 599 -41.67 -4.74 5.70
N ASN A 600 -41.61 -5.08 6.99
CA ASN A 600 -42.17 -4.24 8.05
C ASN A 600 -41.17 -3.20 8.57
N VAL A 601 -41.71 -2.15 9.20
CA VAL A 601 -40.97 -1.21 10.05
C VAL A 601 -41.21 -1.64 11.50
N THR A 602 -40.30 -2.42 12.06
CA THR A 602 -40.45 -3.02 13.40
C THR A 602 -39.59 -2.29 14.43
N PHE A 603 -40.25 -1.80 15.48
CA PHE A 603 -39.61 -1.31 16.69
C PHE A 603 -39.28 -2.48 17.65
N GLN A 604 -38.14 -2.40 18.31
CA GLN A 604 -37.64 -3.36 19.29
C GLN A 604 -37.90 -2.91 20.74
N ASN A 605 -37.55 -3.75 21.72
CA ASN A 605 -37.72 -3.42 23.15
C ASN A 605 -36.77 -2.32 23.67
N THR A 606 -35.70 -1.99 22.94
CA THR A 606 -34.81 -0.85 23.21
C THR A 606 -35.18 0.42 22.44
N SER A 607 -36.23 0.38 21.61
CA SER A 607 -36.66 1.55 20.85
C SER A 607 -37.13 2.68 21.74
N SER A 608 -36.95 3.91 21.26
CA SER A 608 -37.72 5.06 21.72
C SER A 608 -38.15 5.90 20.54
N ILE A 609 -39.19 6.71 20.73
CA ILE A 609 -39.59 7.74 19.77
C ILE A 609 -39.65 9.06 20.54
N VAL A 610 -39.18 10.14 19.92
CA VAL A 610 -39.34 11.51 20.43
C VAL A 610 -40.15 12.29 19.41
N PHE A 611 -41.27 12.85 19.85
CA PHE A 611 -42.06 13.80 19.08
C PHE A 611 -41.97 15.19 19.75
N GLU A 612 -41.40 16.17 19.05
CA GLU A 612 -41.42 17.57 19.50
C GLU A 612 -42.70 18.27 19.03
N LEU A 613 -43.28 19.07 19.93
CA LEU A 613 -44.50 19.85 19.70
C LEU A 613 -44.15 21.35 19.70
N PHE A 614 -44.46 22.04 18.61
CA PHE A 614 -44.08 23.44 18.35
C PHE A 614 -45.28 24.40 18.33
N GLY A 615 -46.49 23.88 18.12
CA GLY A 615 -47.73 24.65 18.07
C GLY A 615 -48.94 23.73 17.86
N ASN A 616 -50.15 24.27 17.98
CA ASN A 616 -51.37 23.52 17.69
C ASN A 616 -51.35 23.00 16.24
N GLY A 617 -51.42 21.68 16.03
CA GLY A 617 -51.26 21.04 14.72
C GLY A 617 -49.85 21.14 14.10
N SER A 618 -48.84 21.57 14.87
CA SER A 618 -47.45 21.73 14.43
C SER A 618 -46.53 20.88 15.30
N ASN A 619 -46.31 19.65 14.88
CA ASN A 619 -45.55 18.62 15.60
C ASN A 619 -44.77 17.73 14.65
N ASP A 620 -43.79 17.02 15.18
CA ASP A 620 -43.13 15.92 14.49
C ASP A 620 -44.10 14.76 14.24
N LYS A 621 -43.93 14.06 13.09
CA LYS A 621 -44.78 12.93 12.69
C LYS A 621 -43.97 11.78 12.12
N ILE A 622 -44.41 10.54 12.39
CA ILE A 622 -44.02 9.36 11.60
C ILE A 622 -45.16 9.05 10.62
N ASN A 623 -44.80 8.86 9.35
CA ASN A 623 -45.74 8.59 8.27
C ASN A 623 -45.42 7.24 7.62
N LEU A 624 -46.41 6.35 7.51
CA LEU A 624 -46.28 5.09 6.77
C LEU A 624 -46.95 5.25 5.40
N ALA A 625 -46.15 5.30 4.34
CA ALA A 625 -46.60 5.33 2.96
C ALA A 625 -46.25 4.00 2.27
N ALA A 626 -46.68 2.87 2.86
CA ALA A 626 -46.38 1.54 2.33
C ALA A 626 -47.02 1.32 0.94
N THR A 627 -46.30 0.65 0.04
CA THR A 627 -46.76 0.36 -1.34
C THR A 627 -47.04 -1.13 -1.57
N GLY A 628 -46.94 -1.96 -0.54
CA GLY A 628 -47.24 -3.39 -0.54
C GLY A 628 -47.84 -3.82 0.80
N THR A 629 -47.38 -4.93 1.39
CA THR A 629 -47.92 -5.44 2.67
C THR A 629 -47.22 -4.91 3.94
N GLY A 630 -46.19 -4.07 3.82
CA GLY A 630 -45.38 -3.63 4.96
C GLY A 630 -46.15 -2.83 6.03
N THR A 631 -46.03 -3.24 7.30
CA THR A 631 -46.69 -2.60 8.46
C THR A 631 -45.72 -1.79 9.32
N LEU A 632 -46.26 -0.92 10.19
CA LEU A 632 -45.53 -0.21 11.25
C LEU A 632 -45.81 -0.90 12.59
N ASP A 633 -44.85 -1.69 13.09
CA ASP A 633 -45.05 -2.63 14.19
C ASP A 633 -44.37 -2.18 15.49
N PHE A 634 -45.21 -1.90 16.49
CA PHE A 634 -44.84 -1.47 17.84
C PHE A 634 -44.84 -2.64 18.85
N SER A 635 -45.19 -3.86 18.43
CA SER A 635 -45.55 -4.98 19.34
C SER A 635 -44.47 -5.41 20.32
N ALA A 636 -43.20 -5.05 20.10
CA ALA A 636 -42.08 -5.35 20.98
C ALA A 636 -41.59 -4.15 21.83
N MET A 637 -42.16 -2.95 21.69
CA MET A 637 -41.72 -1.76 22.43
C MET A 637 -42.06 -1.84 23.92
N ALA A 638 -41.20 -1.26 24.76
CA ALA A 638 -41.45 -1.11 26.19
C ALA A 638 -42.47 0.02 26.49
N PRO A 639 -43.29 -0.09 27.55
CA PRO A 639 -44.12 1.01 28.02
C PRO A 639 -43.33 2.30 28.29
N GLY A 640 -43.93 3.46 28.00
CA GLY A 640 -43.32 4.78 28.14
C GLY A 640 -42.23 5.16 27.12
N SER A 641 -42.00 4.33 26.09
CA SER A 641 -40.93 4.56 25.10
C SER A 641 -41.23 5.66 24.05
N ILE A 642 -42.48 6.12 23.92
CA ILE A 642 -42.89 7.21 23.02
C ILE A 642 -42.99 8.49 23.84
N SER A 643 -41.93 9.30 23.79
CA SER A 643 -41.81 10.58 24.49
C SER A 643 -42.44 11.69 23.65
N VAL A 644 -43.33 12.49 24.27
CA VAL A 644 -43.94 13.67 23.64
C VAL A 644 -43.60 14.91 24.46
N VAL A 645 -42.92 15.86 23.84
CA VAL A 645 -42.29 17.01 24.51
C VAL A 645 -42.61 18.34 23.83
N PHE A 646 -42.68 19.42 24.61
CA PHE A 646 -42.86 20.77 24.08
C PHE A 646 -41.50 21.36 23.69
N SER A 647 -41.42 21.94 22.49
CA SER A 647 -40.19 22.49 21.91
C SER A 647 -40.45 23.88 21.30
N GLY A 648 -39.40 24.54 20.81
CA GLY A 648 -39.49 25.84 20.11
C GLY A 648 -40.08 27.01 20.92
N GLY A 649 -40.24 26.87 22.24
CA GLY A 649 -40.95 27.84 23.09
C GLY A 649 -42.47 27.70 23.08
N TYR A 650 -43.00 26.58 22.57
CA TYR A 650 -44.43 26.28 22.54
C TYR A 650 -45.07 26.35 23.93
N THR A 651 -46.17 27.10 24.04
CA THR A 651 -47.01 27.18 25.25
C THR A 651 -48.26 26.33 25.06
N PRO A 652 -48.51 25.30 25.91
CA PRO A 652 -49.68 24.44 25.79
C PRO A 652 -51.00 25.19 26.04
N GLY A 653 -52.08 24.68 25.47
CA GLY A 653 -53.43 25.24 25.58
C GLY A 653 -54.51 24.18 25.39
N ALA A 654 -55.62 24.27 26.12
CA ALA A 654 -56.76 23.39 25.94
C ALA A 654 -57.37 23.55 24.53
N GLY A 655 -57.72 22.43 23.90
CA GLY A 655 -58.17 22.35 22.52
C GLY A 655 -57.03 22.24 21.48
N HIS A 656 -55.76 22.26 21.89
CA HIS A 656 -54.65 21.99 20.98
C HIS A 656 -54.53 20.48 20.68
N GLY A 657 -54.40 20.13 19.40
CA GLY A 657 -54.30 18.75 18.92
C GLY A 657 -53.06 18.50 18.08
N PHE A 658 -52.64 17.24 18.00
CA PHE A 658 -51.40 16.79 17.36
C PHE A 658 -51.60 15.48 16.61
N ASP A 659 -50.99 15.37 15.43
CA ASP A 659 -51.03 14.20 14.57
C ASP A 659 -49.64 13.55 14.51
N LEU A 660 -49.40 12.58 15.40
CA LEU A 660 -48.06 12.01 15.61
C LEU A 660 -47.73 10.86 14.64
N LEU A 661 -48.76 10.21 14.11
CA LEU A 661 -48.63 8.93 13.40
C LEU A 661 -49.64 8.86 12.25
N ASP A 662 -49.24 8.35 11.09
CA ASP A 662 -50.25 7.71 10.23
C ASP A 662 -50.71 6.39 10.88
N TRP A 663 -52.02 6.16 10.86
CA TRP A 663 -52.66 4.96 11.40
C TRP A 663 -52.78 3.83 10.36
N SER A 664 -52.55 4.12 9.08
CA SER A 664 -52.50 3.07 8.06
C SER A 664 -51.43 2.02 8.41
N GLY A 665 -51.76 0.73 8.27
CA GLY A 665 -50.81 -0.36 8.47
C GLY A 665 -50.20 -0.51 9.87
N VAL A 666 -50.77 0.04 10.94
CA VAL A 666 -50.18 -0.01 12.30
C VAL A 666 -50.52 -1.31 13.06
N THR A 667 -49.53 -1.91 13.73
CA THR A 667 -49.70 -3.06 14.65
C THR A 667 -49.06 -2.82 16.02
N GLY A 668 -49.64 -3.36 17.09
CA GLY A 668 -49.07 -3.33 18.45
C GLY A 668 -49.14 -1.99 19.21
N LEU A 669 -49.57 -0.90 18.57
CA LEU A 669 -49.65 0.42 19.21
C LEU A 669 -50.63 0.43 20.39
N SER A 670 -50.21 0.96 21.53
CA SER A 670 -51.07 1.13 22.71
C SER A 670 -50.70 2.38 23.51
N THR A 671 -51.65 2.91 24.30
CA THR A 671 -51.44 4.13 25.10
C THR A 671 -50.46 3.94 26.26
N SER A 672 -50.12 2.69 26.65
CA SER A 672 -49.06 2.42 27.64
C SER A 672 -47.65 2.72 27.11
N LEU A 673 -47.47 2.83 25.79
CA LEU A 673 -46.22 3.26 25.18
C LEU A 673 -45.96 4.77 25.37
N LEU A 674 -46.98 5.57 25.67
CA LEU A 674 -46.87 7.02 25.77
C LEU A 674 -46.22 7.50 27.08
N ASN A 675 -45.32 8.47 26.96
CA ASN A 675 -44.77 9.27 28.04
C ASN A 675 -44.96 10.75 27.66
N LEU A 676 -45.95 11.40 28.25
CA LEU A 676 -46.44 12.71 27.80
C LEU A 676 -46.03 13.81 28.79
N SER A 677 -45.34 14.84 28.29
CA SER A 677 -45.01 16.02 29.11
C SER A 677 -46.27 16.76 29.56
N THR A 678 -46.30 17.17 30.82
CA THR A 678 -47.30 18.09 31.40
C THR A 678 -46.67 19.43 31.83
N ALA A 679 -45.44 19.70 31.41
CA ALA A 679 -44.73 20.94 31.74
C ALA A 679 -45.49 22.16 31.19
N GLY A 680 -45.90 23.08 32.07
CA GLY A 680 -46.68 24.26 31.69
C GLY A 680 -48.19 24.03 31.50
N PHE A 681 -48.73 22.85 31.81
CA PHE A 681 -50.18 22.65 31.87
C PHE A 681 -50.82 23.43 33.02
N ASP A 682 -52.02 23.95 32.77
CA ASP A 682 -52.92 24.35 33.85
C ASP A 682 -53.40 23.09 34.63
N PRO A 683 -53.56 23.13 35.97
CA PRO A 683 -54.03 21.99 36.75
C PRO A 683 -55.43 21.46 36.36
N SER A 684 -56.21 22.19 35.56
CA SER A 684 -57.47 21.76 34.99
C SER A 684 -57.34 21.03 33.65
N TRP A 685 -56.14 20.80 33.12
CA TRP A 685 -55.92 20.15 31.82
C TRP A 685 -55.39 18.71 31.94
N VAL A 686 -55.71 17.90 30.94
CA VAL A 686 -55.25 16.51 30.79
C VAL A 686 -55.05 16.18 29.33
N TRP A 687 -54.17 15.21 29.04
CA TRP A 687 -54.03 14.63 27.72
C TRP A 687 -55.23 13.72 27.39
N ASP A 688 -55.93 14.03 26.31
CA ASP A 688 -56.83 13.10 25.63
C ASP A 688 -56.01 12.24 24.65
N THR A 689 -55.96 10.94 24.94
CA THR A 689 -55.30 9.91 24.12
C THR A 689 -56.30 8.92 23.52
N SER A 690 -57.60 9.19 23.62
CA SER A 690 -58.66 8.28 23.16
C SER A 690 -58.60 7.97 21.66
N LEU A 691 -58.04 8.89 20.87
CA LEU A 691 -57.88 8.73 19.43
C LEU A 691 -56.52 8.13 19.00
N PHE A 692 -55.53 8.08 19.89
CA PHE A 692 -54.15 7.69 19.55
C PHE A 692 -54.08 6.31 18.88
N THR A 693 -54.82 5.33 19.41
CA THR A 693 -54.91 3.96 18.87
C THR A 693 -56.08 3.78 17.88
N THR A 694 -56.49 4.84 17.18
CA THR A 694 -57.52 4.79 16.12
C THR A 694 -57.23 5.72 14.93
N ASN A 695 -56.44 6.79 15.12
CA ASN A 695 -56.01 7.69 14.05
C ASN A 695 -54.62 8.36 14.30
N GLY A 696 -53.85 7.93 15.30
CA GLY A 696 -52.53 8.51 15.62
C GLY A 696 -52.53 9.87 16.35
N THR A 697 -53.69 10.45 16.66
CA THR A 697 -53.78 11.79 17.26
C THR A 697 -53.86 11.80 18.79
N ILE A 698 -53.38 12.89 19.39
CA ILE A 698 -53.60 13.24 20.81
C ILE A 698 -54.01 14.72 20.93
N ALA A 699 -54.68 15.09 22.02
CA ALA A 699 -55.09 16.47 22.26
C ALA A 699 -54.97 16.88 23.74
N ILE A 700 -54.87 18.18 24.00
CA ILE A 700 -54.98 18.75 25.34
C ILE A 700 -56.45 19.09 25.58
N THR A 701 -57.08 18.50 26.60
CA THR A 701 -58.47 18.77 26.96
C THR A 701 -58.59 19.27 28.40
N VAL A 702 -59.71 19.92 28.73
CA VAL A 702 -60.03 20.21 30.12
C VAL A 702 -60.48 18.93 30.82
N ILE A 703 -60.00 18.71 32.05
CA ILE A 703 -60.49 17.67 32.95
C ILE A 703 -62.01 17.85 33.07
N PRO A 704 -62.82 16.86 32.66
CA PRO A 704 -64.26 16.94 32.87
C PRO A 704 -64.52 17.01 34.36
N GLU A 705 -65.05 18.13 34.85
CA GLU A 705 -65.40 18.25 36.27
C GLU A 705 -66.24 17.04 36.68
N PRO A 706 -65.99 16.41 37.85
CA PRO A 706 -66.76 15.28 38.35
C PRO A 706 -68.15 15.75 38.84
N LYS A 707 -68.93 16.24 37.87
CA LYS A 707 -70.31 16.70 37.92
C LYS A 707 -70.62 17.49 39.18
N ARG A 708 -70.44 18.83 39.13
CA ARG A 708 -71.16 19.76 40.03
C ARG A 708 -72.64 19.38 40.12
N ALA A 709 -73.23 18.92 39.01
CA ALA A 709 -74.58 18.37 38.94
C ALA A 709 -74.84 17.10 39.80
N VAL A 710 -73.86 16.19 40.02
CA VAL A 710 -74.04 15.01 40.89
C VAL A 710 -73.79 15.34 42.35
N LEU A 711 -72.81 16.19 42.68
CA LEU A 711 -72.68 16.71 44.05
C LEU A 711 -73.91 17.55 44.44
N LEU A 712 -74.44 18.35 43.51
CA LEU A 712 -75.69 19.10 43.70
C LEU A 712 -76.92 18.18 43.76
N ALA A 713 -77.02 17.13 42.92
CA ALA A 713 -78.13 16.18 42.98
C ALA A 713 -78.09 15.30 44.25
N ALA A 714 -76.90 14.90 44.71
CA ALA A 714 -76.73 14.22 45.99
C ALA A 714 -77.10 15.14 47.16
N GLY A 715 -76.66 16.41 47.13
CA GLY A 715 -77.04 17.43 48.11
C GLY A 715 -78.55 17.70 48.14
N LEU A 716 -79.18 17.86 46.97
CA LEU A 716 -80.64 18.01 46.83
C LEU A 716 -81.39 16.76 47.30
N GLY A 717 -80.90 15.56 46.97
CA GLY A 717 -81.46 14.30 47.49
C GLY A 717 -81.38 14.20 49.01
N TRP A 718 -80.30 14.69 49.62
CA TRP A 718 -80.12 14.74 51.08
C TRP A 718 -80.93 15.85 51.76
N LEU A 719 -81.28 16.93 51.03
CA LEU A 719 -82.24 17.94 51.46
C LEU A 719 -83.69 17.43 51.37
N MET A 720 -84.04 16.69 50.31
CA MET A 720 -85.37 16.09 50.13
C MET A 720 -85.66 15.00 51.18
N SER A 721 -84.68 14.14 51.49
CA SER A 721 -84.84 13.06 52.47
C SER A 721 -84.98 13.53 53.92
N ARG A 722 -84.66 14.80 54.23
CA ARG A 722 -84.82 15.38 55.56
C ARG A 722 -86.26 15.76 55.94
N ARG A 723 -87.24 15.71 55.03
CA ARG A 723 -88.57 16.32 55.26
C ARG A 723 -89.71 15.39 55.70
N HIS A 724 -89.45 14.11 56.03
CA HIS A 724 -90.46 13.21 56.63
C HIS A 724 -90.03 12.63 57.99
N ARG A 725 -90.65 13.14 59.06
CA ARG A 725 -90.85 12.45 60.35
C ARG A 725 -92.29 12.72 60.82
N PRO A 726 -93.20 11.72 60.84
CA PRO A 726 -94.51 11.88 61.45
C PRO A 726 -94.40 12.00 62.98
N GLY A 727 -95.15 12.93 63.58
CA GLY A 727 -95.38 12.98 65.03
C GLY A 727 -96.44 11.98 65.48
N ALA A 728 -96.46 11.63 66.76
CA ALA A 728 -97.34 10.58 67.32
C ALA A 728 -98.39 11.13 68.29
N CYS A 729 -99.54 10.46 68.43
CA CYS A 729 -100.13 10.08 69.73
C CYS A 729 -101.40 9.18 69.65
N ARG A 730 -101.52 8.31 70.67
CA ARG A 730 -102.71 7.81 71.45
C ARG A 730 -104.15 8.09 70.94
N ALA A 731 -105.19 7.27 71.22
CA ALA A 731 -105.42 5.90 71.75
C ALA A 731 -106.98 5.60 71.66
N ALA A 732 -107.71 4.67 72.31
CA ALA A 732 -107.51 3.61 73.33
C ALA A 732 -108.71 2.59 73.34
N GLY A 733 -108.54 1.40 73.95
CA GLY A 733 -109.63 0.49 74.39
C GLY A 733 -110.10 -0.59 73.38
N SER A 734 -110.72 -1.72 73.78
CA SER A 734 -110.89 -2.33 75.13
C SER A 734 -111.31 -3.82 75.06
N ARG A 735 -111.03 -4.62 76.12
CA ARG A 735 -111.50 -6.03 76.37
C ARG A 735 -111.00 -7.10 75.37
N THR A 736 -110.81 -8.41 75.63
CA THR A 736 -110.72 -9.36 76.79
C THR A 736 -110.12 -10.68 76.21
N SER A 737 -109.57 -11.70 76.91
CA SER A 737 -109.37 -12.04 78.34
C SER A 737 -108.20 -13.07 78.48
N PRO A 738 -107.73 -13.44 79.70
CA PRO A 738 -106.54 -14.29 79.93
C PRO A 738 -106.88 -15.79 80.16
N PRO A 739 -105.86 -16.65 80.41
CA PRO A 739 -105.62 -17.03 81.82
C PRO A 739 -104.13 -17.05 82.26
N CYS A 740 -103.92 -17.32 83.55
CA CYS A 740 -102.64 -17.46 84.27
C CYS A 740 -101.76 -18.63 83.78
N GLY A 741 -100.47 -18.75 84.13
CA GLY A 741 -99.58 -17.88 84.93
C GLY A 741 -98.75 -18.67 85.97
N ARG A 742 -97.54 -18.16 86.30
CA ARG A 742 -96.48 -18.80 87.14
C ARG A 742 -95.91 -20.10 86.53
N ARG A 743 -94.60 -20.37 86.59
CA ARG A 743 -93.63 -19.98 87.63
C ARG A 743 -92.28 -19.60 87.05
#